data_AF-A0A532DKF1-F1
#
_entry.id   AF-A0A532DKF1-F1
#
_cell.length_a   1.000
_cell.length_b   1.000
_cell.length_c   1.000
_cell.angle_alpha   90.00
_cell.angle_beta   90.00
_cell.angle_gamma   90.00
#
_symmetry.space_group_name_H-M   'P 1'
#
loop_
_entity.id
_entity.type
_entity.pdbx_description
1 polymer ?
#
loop_
_entity_poly.entity_id
_entity_poly.type
_entity_poly.pdbx_seq_one_letter_code
_entity_poly.pdbx_strand_id
1 'polypeptide(L)'
;LFRSSRLSRPRAASDVTIIDIGHRRAMDLAVEAPKDELRAVGTNAVWADVYDRIVELAQAHRTTLVFVNTRRQSERIAHHLTDRLGEEAVASHHGSLSRQIRLAAEERLKTGQTRVVVATASLELGIDVGAVELVCQIGSPRSIAVCLQRVGRSGHWVGAMPKGRLFPTTRDELIECAAVIRAMRTGALDRIEIPSAPLDILSQQLVASAATQEWREDELFDLCRRAYPYRDLTREQYDEVVRMQAEGIATNRGRGQAYLHHDRINRRIRARRGARLAAITSGGAIPDTANYQVVAEPTGTVVGSVDEDFAVESLAGDIMLLGNTSWRIRGIEAGKVRVEDAQGAPPNIPFWRGEAPSRTAELSAEVASLRAEIDRRTNSTDESSLPVTCHESLVTWLRSECGLDQRGAAQAVAYVLEGRRVLGAVPTQETIIAERFFDEGGGMQLVIHSPFGGRLNKAWGMALRKRFCVTFDFELQAAATDEGLVISLGERHSFPLDSVFRFLQPHSLRETLEQAVLAAPMFTTRWRWNVCRSLALLRFSNGRKVPPQIQRMRAEDLLAAVFPDATACQDNRSGPRRIPDHPLVHETLRDCLTEAMDLEGLRALLSRIERNEVRCLAIDTPSPSPFSHEILNANPYAFLDDAPLEERRARAVEMRRALPPELAQEMGALDPQAIAAVAEEAWPVVRDPDELHDALLTLLWAPDQAVPTWAQYLPALIQTGRAIVIGVRGAGVEVRGWVATERAGLVPLVFPEAKGGLPTAVPGAETFEDRTDAIRRMVQGWMESTGPTTAEELAERLVLSVSDVSTALLQLETSGQVLRGHFTLHASRFTNDAVEWCDRRLLARIHRRTVGALR
;
A
#
# COMPACT_ATOMS: atom_id res chain seq x y z
N LEU A 1 -6.68 -18.28 -29.34
CA LEU A 1 -7.92 -17.85 -30.04
C LEU A 1 -8.57 -16.72 -29.23
N PHE A 2 -8.16 -15.47 -29.45
CA PHE A 2 -8.86 -14.28 -28.93
C PHE A 2 -9.01 -13.30 -30.09
N ARG A 3 -10.20 -13.34 -30.71
CA ARG A 3 -10.60 -12.40 -31.75
C ARG A 3 -11.16 -11.15 -31.09
N SER A 4 -10.44 -10.04 -31.27
CA SER A 4 -10.98 -8.73 -31.67
C SER A 4 -12.36 -8.35 -31.10
N SER A 5 -12.40 -7.73 -29.92
CA SER A 5 -13.45 -6.76 -29.58
C SER A 5 -13.08 -5.41 -30.21
N ARG A 6 -13.83 -5.03 -31.25
CA ARG A 6 -13.71 -3.73 -31.93
C ARG A 6 -14.12 -2.61 -30.97
N LEU A 7 -13.14 -2.04 -30.27
CA LEU A 7 -13.24 -0.66 -29.80
C LEU A 7 -13.33 0.25 -31.03
N SER A 8 -14.33 1.13 -31.03
CA SER A 8 -14.56 2.16 -32.02
C SER A 8 -13.25 2.86 -32.39
N ARG A 9 -12.82 2.71 -33.65
CA ARG A 9 -11.66 3.43 -34.20
C ARG A 9 -11.89 4.94 -34.03
N PRO A 10 -11.02 5.67 -33.31
CA PRO A 10 -11.08 7.13 -33.30
C PRO A 10 -10.81 7.68 -34.71
N ARG A 11 -11.50 8.77 -35.07
CA ARG A 11 -11.41 9.44 -36.37
C ARG A 11 -9.95 9.76 -36.72
N ALA A 12 -9.49 9.18 -37.84
CA ALA A 12 -8.33 9.51 -38.68
C ALA A 12 -6.97 9.77 -37.97
N ALA A 13 -6.27 8.69 -37.62
CA ALA A 13 -4.82 8.68 -37.38
C ALA A 13 -4.03 8.29 -38.66
N SER A 14 -4.45 8.76 -39.84
CA SER A 14 -3.97 8.23 -41.13
C SER A 14 -2.66 8.81 -41.67
N ASP A 15 -2.05 9.82 -41.04
CA ASP A 15 -0.94 10.58 -41.65
C ASP A 15 0.44 10.38 -40.98
N VAL A 16 0.57 9.56 -39.92
CA VAL A 16 1.88 9.26 -39.32
C VAL A 16 2.43 7.98 -39.93
N THR A 17 3.48 8.10 -40.74
CA THR A 17 4.23 6.93 -41.22
C THR A 17 5.12 6.40 -40.11
N ILE A 18 4.76 5.26 -39.53
CA ILE A 18 5.59 4.56 -38.53
C ILE A 18 6.66 3.77 -39.28
N ILE A 19 7.94 4.09 -39.04
CA ILE A 19 9.07 3.31 -39.53
C ILE A 19 9.49 2.34 -38.43
N ASP A 20 9.03 1.09 -38.53
CA ASP A 20 9.46 0.00 -37.68
C ASP A 20 10.42 -0.91 -38.45
N ILE A 21 11.69 -0.91 -38.05
CA ILE A 21 12.74 -1.74 -38.65
C ILE A 21 12.93 -3.08 -37.90
N GLY A 22 12.09 -3.38 -36.90
CA GLY A 22 12.10 -4.63 -36.14
C GLY A 22 13.41 -4.92 -35.39
N HIS A 23 14.23 -3.89 -35.14
CA HIS A 23 15.57 -4.09 -34.60
C HIS A 23 15.52 -4.53 -33.13
N ARG A 24 15.92 -5.78 -32.88
CA ARG A 24 16.13 -6.31 -31.54
C ARG A 24 17.60 -6.50 -31.28
N ARG A 25 18.12 -5.81 -30.27
CA ARG A 25 19.53 -5.89 -29.87
C ARG A 25 19.74 -7.05 -28.90
N ALA A 26 20.72 -7.91 -29.19
CA ALA A 26 21.18 -8.90 -28.20
C ALA A 26 21.79 -8.17 -27.00
N MET A 27 21.47 -8.61 -25.79
CA MET A 27 21.94 -8.00 -24.54
C MET A 27 22.43 -9.10 -23.60
N ASP A 28 23.53 -8.82 -22.89
CA ASP A 28 24.05 -9.65 -21.80
C ASP A 28 23.41 -9.16 -20.50
N LEU A 29 22.39 -9.89 -20.05
CA LEU A 29 21.58 -9.55 -18.87
C LEU A 29 21.67 -10.67 -17.85
N ALA A 30 21.91 -10.31 -16.59
CA ALA A 30 21.84 -11.23 -15.47
C ALA A 30 21.32 -10.52 -14.20
N VAL A 31 20.72 -11.32 -13.32
CA VAL A 31 20.35 -10.94 -11.96
C VAL A 31 21.29 -11.67 -11.01
N GLU A 32 22.03 -10.91 -10.20
CA GLU A 32 23.02 -11.46 -9.27
C GLU A 32 22.48 -11.34 -7.85
N ALA A 33 22.24 -12.48 -7.20
CA ALA A 33 21.78 -12.54 -5.83
C ALA A 33 22.97 -12.38 -4.85
N PRO A 34 22.80 -11.67 -3.73
CA PRO A 34 23.82 -11.61 -2.67
C PRO A 34 24.11 -13.01 -2.10
N LYS A 35 25.22 -13.16 -1.36
CA LYS A 35 25.57 -14.46 -0.76
C LYS A 35 24.62 -14.80 0.38
N ASP A 36 24.23 -13.79 1.15
CA ASP A 36 23.21 -13.89 2.18
C ASP A 36 21.80 -14.02 1.60
N GLU A 37 20.92 -14.67 2.36
CA GLU A 37 19.52 -14.86 2.01
C GLU A 37 18.73 -13.55 2.00
N LEU A 38 17.98 -13.31 0.94
CA LEU A 38 17.12 -12.13 0.78
C LEU A 38 15.89 -12.23 1.68
N ARG A 39 15.53 -11.09 2.29
CA ARG A 39 14.37 -10.96 3.18
C ARG A 39 13.42 -9.88 2.68
N ALA A 40 12.39 -9.54 3.45
CA ALA A 40 11.51 -8.41 3.16
C ALA A 40 12.22 -7.04 3.29
N VAL A 41 13.33 -6.99 4.01
CA VAL A 41 14.18 -5.81 4.14
C VAL A 41 15.64 -6.23 3.97
N GLY A 42 16.37 -5.51 3.13
CA GLY A 42 17.80 -5.76 2.90
C GLY A 42 18.62 -5.51 4.17
N THR A 43 19.35 -6.54 4.62
CA THR A 43 20.24 -6.45 5.79
C THR A 43 21.54 -5.70 5.46
N ASN A 44 22.26 -5.24 6.47
CA ASN A 44 23.57 -4.60 6.26
C ASN A 44 24.57 -5.54 5.56
N ALA A 45 24.49 -6.85 5.82
CA ALA A 45 25.35 -7.84 5.19
C ALA A 45 25.03 -8.02 3.70
N VAL A 46 23.74 -8.07 3.32
CA VAL A 46 23.30 -8.03 1.91
C VAL A 46 23.82 -6.77 1.20
N TRP A 47 23.74 -5.60 1.84
CA TRP A 47 24.27 -4.36 1.26
C TRP A 47 25.79 -4.40 1.08
N ALA A 48 26.54 -4.92 2.06
CA ALA A 48 27.98 -5.07 1.96
C ALA A 48 28.37 -5.97 0.77
N ASP A 49 27.71 -7.12 0.62
CA ASP A 49 27.91 -8.03 -0.52
C ASP A 49 27.66 -7.34 -1.87
N VAL A 50 26.57 -6.58 -1.97
CA VAL A 50 26.23 -5.83 -3.21
C VAL A 50 27.31 -4.79 -3.52
N TYR A 51 27.81 -4.05 -2.53
CA TYR A 51 28.88 -3.07 -2.73
C TYR A 51 30.17 -3.72 -3.20
N ASP A 52 30.59 -4.81 -2.53
CA ASP A 52 31.80 -5.54 -2.88
C ASP A 52 31.69 -6.10 -4.31
N ARG A 53 30.51 -6.62 -4.68
CA ARG A 53 30.28 -7.14 -6.02
C ARG A 53 30.29 -6.07 -7.11
N ILE A 54 29.71 -4.90 -6.84
CA ILE A 54 29.79 -3.75 -7.77
C ILE A 54 31.24 -3.31 -7.94
N VAL A 55 32.04 -3.32 -6.88
CA VAL A 55 33.48 -3.01 -6.95
C VAL A 55 34.23 -4.00 -7.84
N GLU A 56 34.01 -5.31 -7.67
CA GLU A 56 34.60 -6.33 -8.53
C GLU A 56 34.24 -6.10 -10.01
N LEU A 57 32.96 -5.85 -10.29
CA LEU A 57 32.48 -5.57 -11.64
C LEU A 57 33.06 -4.28 -12.22
N ALA A 58 33.13 -3.22 -11.41
CA ALA A 58 33.73 -1.95 -11.79
C ALA A 58 35.25 -2.07 -11.99
N GLN A 59 35.92 -3.03 -11.35
CA GLN A 59 37.33 -3.33 -11.61
C GLN A 59 37.56 -4.08 -12.92
N ALA A 60 36.59 -4.89 -13.34
CA ALA A 60 36.63 -5.63 -14.60
C ALA A 60 36.24 -4.79 -15.84
N HIS A 61 35.79 -3.54 -15.65
CA HIS A 61 35.32 -2.66 -16.72
C HIS A 61 35.94 -1.27 -16.59
N ARG A 62 36.13 -0.56 -17.71
CA ARG A 62 36.69 0.79 -17.70
C ARG A 62 35.74 1.79 -17.04
N THR A 63 34.45 1.70 -17.36
CA THR A 63 33.41 2.54 -16.74
C THR A 63 32.13 1.75 -16.48
N THR A 64 31.53 2.00 -15.32
CA THR A 64 30.32 1.36 -14.84
C THR A 64 29.31 2.42 -14.43
N LEU A 65 28.08 2.31 -14.92
CA LEU A 65 26.97 3.16 -14.55
C LEU A 65 26.04 2.40 -13.60
N VAL A 66 25.90 2.87 -12.36
CA VAL A 66 25.05 2.26 -11.34
C VAL A 66 23.75 3.05 -11.23
N PHE A 67 22.64 2.47 -11.65
CA PHE A 67 21.32 3.08 -11.51
C PHE A 67 20.66 2.71 -10.18
N VAL A 68 20.03 3.71 -9.57
CA VAL A 68 19.23 3.60 -8.35
C VAL A 68 17.90 4.32 -8.53
N ASN A 69 16.91 4.00 -7.69
CA ASN A 69 15.58 4.58 -7.82
C ASN A 69 15.39 5.88 -7.02
N THR A 70 16.26 6.16 -6.05
CA THR A 70 16.13 7.33 -5.17
C THR A 70 17.43 8.11 -5.04
N ARG A 71 17.29 9.41 -4.77
CA ARG A 71 18.43 10.31 -4.52
C ARG A 71 19.22 9.88 -3.28
N ARG A 72 18.51 9.47 -2.22
CA ARG A 72 19.12 8.93 -0.99
C ARG A 72 19.97 7.69 -1.25
N GLN A 73 19.48 6.74 -2.06
CA GLN A 73 20.30 5.60 -2.45
C GLN A 73 21.49 6.02 -3.31
N SER A 74 21.35 7.03 -4.18
CA SER A 74 22.45 7.50 -5.02
C SER A 74 23.63 7.98 -4.18
N GLU A 75 23.35 8.81 -3.17
CA GLU A 75 24.36 9.31 -2.24
C GLU A 75 24.94 8.18 -1.38
N ARG A 76 24.08 7.30 -0.82
CA ARG A 76 24.51 6.20 0.05
C ARG A 76 25.45 5.22 -0.66
N ILE A 77 25.10 4.84 -1.88
CA ILE A 77 25.89 3.89 -2.66
C ILE A 77 27.16 4.57 -3.16
N ALA A 78 27.09 5.81 -3.63
CA ALA A 78 28.29 6.56 -4.02
C ALA A 78 29.30 6.65 -2.87
N HIS A 79 28.84 6.94 -1.64
CA HIS A 79 29.68 7.02 -0.46
C HIS A 79 30.37 5.67 -0.15
N HIS A 80 29.62 4.57 -0.04
CA HIS A 80 30.20 3.27 0.26
C HIS A 80 31.11 2.70 -0.84
N LEU A 81 30.87 3.05 -2.11
CA LEU A 81 31.76 2.71 -3.21
C LEU A 81 33.01 3.59 -3.19
N THR A 82 32.90 4.85 -2.76
CA THR A 82 34.04 5.76 -2.59
C THR A 82 35.00 5.27 -1.53
N ASP A 83 34.48 4.80 -0.38
CA ASP A 83 35.31 4.20 0.68
C ASP A 83 36.15 3.01 0.17
N ARG A 84 35.65 2.30 -0.85
CA ARG A 84 36.30 1.11 -1.43
C ARG A 84 37.20 1.42 -2.64
N LEU A 85 36.85 2.43 -3.44
CA LEU A 85 37.50 2.71 -4.73
C LEU A 85 38.33 3.99 -4.75
N GLY A 86 38.18 4.86 -3.76
CA GLY A 86 38.76 6.20 -3.71
C GLY A 86 37.87 7.29 -4.32
N GLU A 87 38.08 8.53 -3.88
CA GLU A 87 37.26 9.71 -4.24
C GLU A 87 37.24 10.01 -5.75
N GLU A 88 38.36 9.84 -6.45
CA GLU A 88 38.44 10.16 -7.87
C GLU A 88 37.69 9.16 -8.76
N ALA A 89 37.46 7.94 -8.24
CA ALA A 89 36.88 6.84 -9.01
C ALA A 89 35.36 6.86 -9.06
N VAL A 90 34.69 7.56 -8.14
CA VAL A 90 33.23 7.49 -7.95
C VAL A 90 32.59 8.87 -7.99
N ALA A 91 31.46 8.99 -8.67
CA ALA A 91 30.64 10.22 -8.65
C ALA A 91 29.15 9.90 -8.52
N SER A 92 28.40 10.80 -7.88
CA SER A 92 26.94 10.76 -7.80
C SER A 92 26.29 11.65 -8.86
N HIS A 93 25.11 11.27 -9.38
CA HIS A 93 24.38 12.06 -10.37
C HIS A 93 22.85 12.02 -10.20
N HIS A 94 22.25 13.11 -9.72
CA HIS A 94 20.79 13.25 -9.61
C HIS A 94 20.35 14.71 -9.69
N GLY A 95 19.06 14.94 -9.92
CA GLY A 95 18.50 16.26 -10.19
C GLY A 95 18.66 17.31 -9.08
N SER A 96 18.96 16.90 -7.85
CA SER A 96 19.26 17.82 -6.74
C SER A 96 20.65 18.44 -6.82
N LEU A 97 21.57 17.89 -7.60
CA LEU A 97 22.92 18.45 -7.76
C LEU A 97 22.90 19.64 -8.70
N SER A 98 23.79 20.60 -8.46
CA SER A 98 23.94 21.77 -9.31
C SER A 98 24.23 21.37 -10.76
N ARG A 99 23.82 22.22 -11.71
CA ARG A 99 24.08 21.98 -13.15
C ARG A 99 25.57 21.78 -13.42
N GLN A 100 26.43 22.55 -12.74
CA GLN A 100 27.88 22.48 -12.93
C GLN A 100 28.45 21.13 -12.48
N ILE A 101 28.03 20.63 -11.31
CA ILE A 101 28.46 19.31 -10.80
C ILE A 101 27.98 18.19 -11.72
N ARG A 102 26.72 18.28 -12.20
CA ARG A 102 26.16 17.29 -13.13
C ARG A 102 26.93 17.21 -14.44
N LEU A 103 27.17 18.36 -15.08
CA LEU A 103 27.95 18.43 -16.33
C LEU A 103 29.39 17.91 -16.14
N ALA A 104 30.03 18.22 -15.01
CA ALA A 104 31.37 17.70 -14.72
C ALA A 104 31.38 16.17 -14.54
N ALA A 105 30.37 15.59 -13.90
CA ALA A 105 30.24 14.13 -13.80
C ALA A 105 29.95 13.48 -15.16
N GLU A 106 29.08 14.08 -15.98
CA GLU A 106 28.80 13.62 -17.34
C GLU A 106 30.06 13.61 -18.22
N GLU A 107 30.86 14.68 -18.17
CA GLU A 107 32.10 14.80 -18.98
C GLU A 107 33.17 13.79 -18.54
N ARG A 108 33.36 13.62 -17.22
CA ARG A 108 34.29 12.60 -16.69
C ARG A 108 33.85 11.18 -17.04
N LEU A 109 32.54 10.92 -17.09
CA LEU A 109 32.01 9.63 -17.52
C LEU A 109 32.26 9.41 -19.02
N LYS A 110 32.00 10.40 -19.88
CA LYS A 110 32.24 10.33 -21.33
C LYS A 110 33.70 10.11 -21.69
N THR A 111 34.61 10.78 -20.98
CA THR A 111 36.06 10.65 -21.18
C THR A 111 36.66 9.40 -20.52
N GLY A 112 35.88 8.70 -19.70
CA GLY A 112 36.29 7.52 -18.94
C GLY A 112 37.31 7.83 -17.84
N GLN A 113 37.28 9.05 -17.30
CA GLN A 113 38.08 9.48 -16.14
C GLN A 113 37.45 9.02 -14.81
N THR A 114 36.13 8.89 -14.76
CA THR A 114 35.42 8.33 -13.60
C THR A 114 35.05 6.88 -13.89
N ARG A 115 35.39 5.99 -12.96
CA ARG A 115 35.13 4.57 -13.12
C ARG A 115 33.69 4.18 -12.80
N VAL A 116 33.10 4.80 -11.79
CA VAL A 116 31.72 4.53 -11.37
C VAL A 116 30.93 5.82 -11.26
N VAL A 117 29.80 5.88 -11.95
CA VAL A 117 28.80 6.93 -11.70
C VAL A 117 27.54 6.28 -11.14
N VAL A 118 27.10 6.73 -9.97
CA VAL A 118 25.83 6.31 -9.36
C VAL A 118 24.77 7.34 -9.69
N ALA A 119 23.71 6.94 -10.38
CA ALA A 119 22.72 7.86 -10.93
C ALA A 119 21.27 7.43 -10.70
N THR A 120 20.38 8.42 -10.66
CA THR A 120 18.93 8.22 -10.76
C THR A 120 18.51 8.23 -12.25
N ALA A 121 17.22 8.46 -12.55
CA ALA A 121 16.73 8.67 -13.92
C ALA A 121 17.38 9.87 -14.67
N SER A 122 18.23 10.65 -13.99
CA SER A 122 18.97 11.78 -14.55
C SER A 122 19.93 11.43 -15.70
N LEU A 123 20.37 10.16 -15.82
CA LEU A 123 21.22 9.66 -16.91
C LEU A 123 20.51 8.58 -17.76
N GLU A 124 19.19 8.44 -17.63
CA GLU A 124 18.41 7.39 -18.31
C GLU A 124 18.22 7.68 -19.81
N LEU A 125 17.97 8.94 -20.15
CA LEU A 125 17.61 9.39 -21.50
C LEU A 125 18.60 10.43 -22.04
N GLY A 126 18.88 10.35 -23.35
CA GLY A 126 19.31 11.52 -24.13
C GLY A 126 20.78 11.92 -24.03
N ILE A 127 21.65 11.08 -23.46
CA ILE A 127 23.10 11.33 -23.43
C ILE A 127 23.86 10.27 -24.22
N ASP A 128 24.79 10.74 -25.07
CA ASP A 128 25.82 9.92 -25.67
C ASP A 128 26.92 9.69 -24.63
N VAL A 129 26.84 8.54 -23.95
CA VAL A 129 27.72 8.15 -22.84
C VAL A 129 28.76 7.13 -23.30
N GLY A 130 29.12 7.13 -24.59
CA GLY A 130 29.77 6.04 -25.34
C GLY A 130 30.96 5.29 -24.72
N ALA A 131 31.52 5.71 -23.58
CA ALA A 131 32.49 4.95 -22.81
C ALA A 131 31.89 3.89 -21.85
N VAL A 132 30.57 3.91 -21.56
CA VAL A 132 29.94 3.00 -20.58
C VAL A 132 29.96 1.55 -21.07
N GLU A 133 30.67 0.69 -20.34
CA GLU A 133 30.82 -0.74 -20.68
C GLU A 133 29.84 -1.63 -19.92
N LEU A 134 29.43 -1.21 -18.73
CA LEU A 134 28.54 -1.97 -17.85
C LEU A 134 27.50 -1.07 -17.18
N VAL A 135 26.26 -1.55 -17.12
CA VAL A 135 25.22 -0.98 -16.26
C VAL A 135 24.91 -1.94 -15.11
N CYS A 136 24.94 -1.42 -13.88
CA CYS A 136 24.42 -2.10 -12.70
C CYS A 136 23.10 -1.42 -12.28
N GLN A 137 22.06 -2.16 -11.98
CA GLN A 137 20.77 -1.65 -11.54
C GLN A 137 20.48 -2.19 -10.14
N ILE A 138 20.30 -1.29 -9.16
CA ILE A 138 20.02 -1.66 -7.77
C ILE A 138 18.51 -1.71 -7.56
N GLY A 139 18.02 -2.88 -7.15
CA GLY A 139 16.59 -3.19 -7.09
C GLY A 139 15.91 -3.15 -8.46
N SER A 140 14.60 -3.36 -8.48
CA SER A 140 13.83 -3.27 -9.73
C SER A 140 13.60 -1.81 -10.12
N PRO A 141 13.73 -1.42 -11.41
CA PRO A 141 13.33 -0.09 -11.88
C PRO A 141 11.81 0.12 -11.92
N ARG A 142 11.00 -0.90 -11.58
CA ARG A 142 9.53 -0.90 -11.59
C ARG A 142 8.89 -0.70 -12.99
N SER A 143 9.69 -0.61 -14.06
CA SER A 143 9.24 -0.53 -15.46
C SER A 143 10.21 -1.29 -16.38
N ILE A 144 9.65 -2.01 -17.36
CA ILE A 144 10.42 -2.78 -18.35
C ILE A 144 11.14 -1.82 -19.31
N ALA A 145 10.44 -0.80 -19.79
CA ALA A 145 10.99 0.21 -20.71
C ALA A 145 12.13 0.99 -20.05
N VAL A 146 11.99 1.37 -18.78
CA VAL A 146 13.05 2.02 -17.99
C VAL A 146 14.27 1.11 -17.89
N CYS A 147 14.10 -0.18 -17.57
CA CYS A 147 15.21 -1.13 -17.51
C CYS A 147 15.95 -1.22 -18.84
N LEU A 148 15.21 -1.34 -19.95
CA LEU A 148 15.76 -1.40 -21.30
C LEU A 148 16.56 -0.13 -21.65
N GLN A 149 16.03 1.06 -21.33
CA GLN A 149 16.70 2.33 -21.58
C GLN A 149 17.99 2.47 -20.76
N ARG A 150 17.94 2.09 -19.48
CA ARG A 150 19.08 2.11 -18.56
C ARG A 150 20.18 1.18 -19.01
N VAL A 151 19.87 -0.10 -19.27
CA VAL A 151 20.88 -1.05 -19.76
C VAL A 151 21.41 -0.66 -21.14
N GLY A 152 20.56 -0.09 -21.99
CA GLY A 152 20.95 0.44 -23.30
C GLY A 152 21.95 1.59 -23.26
N ARG A 153 22.28 2.15 -22.08
CA ARG A 153 23.40 3.08 -21.89
C ARG A 153 24.77 2.39 -21.99
N SER A 154 24.84 1.09 -21.71
CA SER A 154 26.07 0.31 -21.90
C SER A 154 26.26 -0.11 -23.35
N GLY A 155 27.51 -0.07 -23.81
CA GLY A 155 27.86 -0.41 -25.19
C GLY A 155 27.11 0.47 -26.19
N HIS A 156 27.02 1.78 -25.97
CA HIS A 156 26.17 2.69 -26.76
C HIS A 156 26.72 3.03 -28.16
N TRP A 157 27.16 2.03 -28.93
CA TRP A 157 27.58 2.14 -30.33
C TRP A 157 27.07 0.96 -31.16
N VAL A 158 27.01 1.15 -32.48
CA VAL A 158 26.50 0.13 -33.41
C VAL A 158 27.34 -1.14 -33.32
N GLY A 159 26.69 -2.29 -33.17
CA GLY A 159 27.34 -3.60 -33.08
C GLY A 159 27.83 -4.02 -31.69
N ALA A 160 27.82 -3.13 -30.68
CA ALA A 160 28.13 -3.54 -29.31
C ALA A 160 27.00 -4.41 -28.72
N MET A 161 27.33 -5.16 -27.66
CA MET A 161 26.34 -5.88 -26.85
C MET A 161 26.20 -5.16 -25.50
N PRO A 162 25.03 -4.55 -25.20
CA PRO A 162 24.76 -3.95 -23.91
C PRO A 162 24.86 -4.99 -22.79
N LYS A 163 25.44 -4.60 -21.66
CA LYS A 163 25.64 -5.43 -20.48
C LYS A 163 24.93 -4.82 -19.28
N GLY A 164 24.05 -5.60 -18.67
CA GLY A 164 23.27 -5.23 -17.49
C GLY A 164 23.37 -6.26 -16.37
N ARG A 165 23.58 -5.80 -15.13
CA ARG A 165 23.50 -6.62 -13.92
C ARG A 165 22.50 -6.02 -12.94
N LEU A 166 21.48 -6.79 -12.55
CA LEU A 166 20.46 -6.35 -11.59
C LEU A 166 20.76 -6.96 -10.22
N PHE A 167 20.69 -6.15 -9.17
CA PHE A 167 20.95 -6.54 -7.79
C PHE A 167 19.68 -6.36 -6.94
N PRO A 168 18.88 -7.41 -6.74
CA PRO A 168 17.70 -7.34 -5.89
C PRO A 168 18.10 -7.16 -4.42
N THR A 169 17.32 -6.37 -3.67
CA THR A 169 17.58 -6.13 -2.24
C THR A 169 16.57 -6.80 -1.32
N THR A 170 15.46 -7.28 -1.88
CA THR A 170 14.44 -8.09 -1.20
C THR A 170 14.07 -9.32 -2.05
N ARG A 171 13.38 -10.27 -1.44
CA ARG A 171 12.89 -11.47 -2.13
C ARG A 171 11.78 -11.18 -3.15
N ASP A 172 10.94 -10.17 -2.93
CA ASP A 172 9.96 -9.74 -3.93
C ASP A 172 10.65 -9.03 -5.10
N GLU A 173 11.66 -8.19 -4.81
CA GLU A 173 12.50 -7.60 -5.86
C GLU A 173 13.26 -8.66 -6.67
N LEU A 174 13.63 -9.80 -6.08
CA LEU A 174 14.27 -10.90 -6.82
C LEU A 174 13.33 -11.46 -7.91
N ILE A 175 12.07 -11.73 -7.56
CA ILE A 175 11.05 -12.17 -8.52
C ILE A 175 10.79 -11.09 -9.56
N GLU A 176 10.75 -9.82 -9.14
CA GLU A 176 10.51 -8.71 -10.07
C GLU A 176 11.67 -8.51 -11.05
N CYS A 177 12.93 -8.54 -10.59
CA CYS A 177 14.11 -8.47 -11.45
C CYS A 177 14.13 -9.64 -12.46
N ALA A 178 13.79 -10.85 -12.01
CA ALA A 178 13.64 -12.01 -12.88
C ALA A 178 12.56 -11.79 -13.95
N ALA A 179 11.41 -11.23 -13.57
CA ALA A 179 10.30 -10.92 -14.47
C ALA A 179 10.67 -9.83 -15.49
N VAL A 180 11.41 -8.78 -15.09
CA VAL A 180 11.91 -7.74 -16.01
C VAL A 180 12.79 -8.34 -17.10
N ILE A 181 13.77 -9.19 -16.73
CA ILE A 181 14.66 -9.82 -17.71
C ILE A 181 13.87 -10.72 -18.66
N ARG A 182 12.94 -11.51 -18.13
CA ARG A 182 12.06 -12.37 -18.93
C ARG A 182 11.24 -11.54 -19.92
N ALA A 183 10.61 -10.46 -19.47
CA ALA A 183 9.83 -9.55 -20.30
C ALA A 183 10.65 -8.92 -21.44
N MET A 184 11.86 -8.45 -21.15
CA MET A 184 12.78 -7.93 -22.15
C MET A 184 13.17 -8.99 -23.19
N ARG A 185 13.32 -10.26 -22.76
CA ARG A 185 13.64 -11.43 -23.63
C ARG A 185 12.45 -11.98 -24.39
N THR A 186 11.22 -11.72 -23.97
CA THR A 186 10.01 -12.00 -24.78
C THR A 186 9.60 -10.83 -25.67
N GLY A 187 10.11 -9.62 -25.41
CA GLY A 187 9.80 -8.42 -26.17
C GLY A 187 8.55 -7.70 -25.66
N ALA A 188 8.11 -8.03 -24.44
CA ALA A 188 7.08 -7.28 -23.75
C ALA A 188 7.62 -5.90 -23.36
N LEU A 189 6.80 -4.85 -23.49
CA LEU A 189 7.11 -3.48 -23.14
C LEU A 189 5.90 -2.83 -22.50
N ASP A 190 6.17 -1.85 -21.64
CA ASP A 190 5.12 -1.07 -20.98
C ASP A 190 4.33 -0.24 -21.99
N ARG A 191 3.02 -0.12 -21.78
CA ARG A 191 2.19 0.77 -22.58
C ARG A 191 2.50 2.23 -22.25
N ILE A 192 2.68 3.06 -23.28
CA ILE A 192 2.76 4.51 -23.12
C ILE A 192 1.34 5.06 -22.95
N GLU A 193 1.06 5.63 -21.78
CA GLU A 193 -0.20 6.32 -21.49
C GLU A 193 -0.04 7.83 -21.73
N ILE A 194 -0.95 8.42 -22.50
CA ILE A 194 -0.99 9.87 -22.73
C ILE A 194 -2.22 10.42 -22.01
N PRO A 195 -2.05 11.32 -21.01
CA PRO A 195 -3.16 11.93 -20.31
C PRO A 195 -4.14 12.62 -21.24
N SER A 196 -5.45 12.42 -21.02
CA SER A 196 -6.50 13.07 -21.80
C SER A 196 -6.81 14.44 -21.21
N ALA A 197 -6.68 15.47 -22.03
CA ALA A 197 -7.02 16.87 -21.75
C ALA A 197 -6.62 17.37 -20.34
N PRO A 198 -5.32 17.44 -19.98
CA PRO A 198 -4.89 18.08 -18.73
C PRO A 198 -5.21 19.57 -18.73
N LEU A 199 -6.19 19.97 -17.91
CA LEU A 199 -6.80 21.30 -17.92
C LEU A 199 -5.92 22.36 -17.29
N ASP A 200 -5.08 21.98 -16.33
CA ASP A 200 -4.06 22.83 -15.75
C ASP A 200 -2.99 23.23 -16.80
N ILE A 201 -2.52 22.27 -17.60
CA ILE A 201 -1.62 22.52 -18.73
C ILE A 201 -2.31 23.32 -19.83
N LEU A 202 -3.58 23.02 -20.13
CA LEU A 202 -4.36 23.80 -21.09
C LEU A 202 -4.42 25.27 -20.65
N SER A 203 -4.68 25.51 -19.36
CA SER A 203 -4.79 26.84 -18.79
C SER A 203 -3.55 27.71 -19.03
N GLN A 204 -2.35 27.21 -18.73
CA GLN A 204 -1.11 27.95 -19.00
C GLN A 204 -0.86 28.14 -20.50
N GLN A 205 -1.22 27.17 -21.34
CA GLN A 205 -1.02 27.28 -22.79
C GLN A 205 -1.96 28.30 -23.43
N LEU A 206 -3.20 28.45 -22.93
CA LEU A 206 -4.12 29.50 -23.34
C LEU A 206 -3.58 30.89 -22.99
N VAL A 207 -3.07 31.05 -21.77
CA VAL A 207 -2.43 32.31 -21.32
C VAL A 207 -1.20 32.63 -22.17
N ALA A 208 -0.34 31.64 -22.43
CA ALA A 208 0.85 31.81 -23.27
C ALA A 208 0.47 32.18 -24.71
N SER A 209 -0.52 31.50 -25.29
CA SER A 209 -1.01 31.75 -26.66
C SER A 209 -1.55 33.17 -26.80
N ALA A 210 -2.42 33.60 -25.87
CA ALA A 210 -2.99 34.95 -25.88
C ALA A 210 -1.97 36.05 -25.55
N ALA A 211 -0.84 35.70 -24.91
CA ALA A 211 0.26 36.62 -24.64
C ALA A 211 1.15 36.88 -25.87
N THR A 212 1.07 36.04 -26.89
CA THR A 212 1.80 36.21 -28.15
C THR A 212 0.99 36.99 -29.20
N GLN A 213 -0.32 36.80 -29.23
CA GLN A 213 -1.22 37.48 -30.16
C GLN A 213 -2.68 37.44 -29.67
N GLU A 214 -3.54 38.24 -30.30
CA GLU A 214 -4.99 38.14 -30.13
C GLU A 214 -5.54 36.96 -30.93
N TRP A 215 -6.52 36.24 -30.37
CA TRP A 215 -7.15 35.08 -30.99
C TRP A 215 -8.65 35.28 -31.14
N ARG A 216 -9.22 34.74 -32.22
CA ARG A 216 -10.65 34.39 -32.23
C ARG A 216 -10.85 33.14 -31.39
N GLU A 217 -11.94 33.11 -30.64
CA GLU A 217 -12.22 32.07 -29.65
C GLU A 217 -12.27 30.66 -30.27
N ASP A 218 -12.93 30.52 -31.42
CA ASP A 218 -13.03 29.24 -32.14
C ASP A 218 -11.67 28.77 -32.71
N GLU A 219 -10.87 29.70 -33.23
CA GLU A 219 -9.56 29.38 -33.81
C GLU A 219 -8.58 28.85 -32.76
N LEU A 220 -8.62 29.42 -31.54
CA LEU A 220 -7.79 28.95 -30.43
C LEU A 220 -8.26 27.58 -29.91
N PHE A 221 -9.58 27.35 -29.84
CA PHE A 221 -10.13 26.04 -29.53
C PHE A 221 -9.70 24.98 -30.56
N ASP A 222 -9.84 25.27 -31.85
CA ASP A 222 -9.45 24.37 -32.94
C ASP A 222 -7.94 24.11 -32.94
N LEU A 223 -7.11 25.11 -32.61
CA LEU A 223 -5.68 24.94 -32.41
C LEU A 223 -5.38 23.95 -31.29
N CYS A 224 -6.05 24.07 -30.14
CA CYS A 224 -5.84 23.17 -29.00
C CYS A 224 -6.15 21.72 -29.40
N ARG A 225 -7.27 21.49 -30.11
CA ARG A 225 -7.69 20.15 -30.55
C ARG A 225 -6.77 19.46 -31.55
N ARG A 226 -5.83 20.19 -32.17
CA ARG A 226 -4.79 19.57 -33.02
C ARG A 226 -3.75 18.78 -32.22
N ALA A 227 -3.57 19.08 -30.93
CA ALA A 227 -2.67 18.33 -30.08
C ALA A 227 -3.35 17.03 -29.59
N TYR A 228 -2.63 15.91 -29.66
CA TYR A 228 -3.17 14.58 -29.34
C TYR A 228 -3.88 14.50 -27.97
N PRO A 229 -3.35 15.05 -26.86
CA PRO A 229 -4.03 15.05 -25.56
C PRO A 229 -5.40 15.75 -25.57
N TYR A 230 -5.60 16.74 -26.44
CA TYR A 230 -6.80 17.60 -26.46
C TYR A 230 -7.72 17.33 -27.66
N ARG A 231 -7.47 16.27 -28.44
CA ARG A 231 -8.29 15.94 -29.64
C ARG A 231 -9.79 15.78 -29.34
N ASP A 232 -10.09 15.28 -28.15
CA ASP A 232 -11.43 15.03 -27.63
C ASP A 232 -11.90 16.13 -26.64
N LEU A 233 -11.16 17.24 -26.52
CA LEU A 233 -11.52 18.38 -25.67
C LEU A 233 -12.89 18.93 -26.09
N THR A 234 -13.82 18.99 -25.13
CA THR A 234 -15.16 19.54 -25.39
C THR A 234 -15.15 21.07 -25.34
N ARG A 235 -16.15 21.68 -25.96
CA ARG A 235 -16.26 23.14 -25.98
C ARG A 235 -16.53 23.68 -24.57
N GLU A 236 -17.32 22.95 -23.79
CA GLU A 236 -17.69 23.30 -22.42
C GLU A 236 -16.44 23.34 -21.53
N GLN A 237 -15.59 22.31 -21.58
CA GLN A 237 -14.34 22.27 -20.81
C GLN A 237 -13.38 23.42 -21.20
N TYR A 238 -13.28 23.72 -22.49
CA TYR A 238 -12.48 24.85 -22.96
C TYR A 238 -13.03 26.18 -22.43
N ASP A 239 -14.34 26.41 -22.56
CA ASP A 239 -15.00 27.65 -22.13
C ASP A 239 -14.89 27.85 -20.62
N GLU A 240 -14.92 26.78 -19.83
CA GLU A 240 -14.71 26.83 -18.38
C GLU A 240 -13.30 27.29 -18.01
N VAL A 241 -12.26 26.78 -18.69
CA VAL A 241 -10.87 27.20 -18.44
C VAL A 241 -10.64 28.64 -18.90
N VAL A 242 -11.19 29.03 -20.06
CA VAL A 242 -11.16 30.42 -20.53
C VAL A 242 -11.87 31.34 -19.54
N ARG A 243 -13.05 30.94 -19.05
CA ARG A 243 -13.81 31.68 -18.04
C ARG A 243 -12.99 31.84 -16.77
N MET A 244 -12.41 30.77 -16.23
CA MET A 244 -11.56 30.82 -15.05
C MET A 244 -10.39 31.80 -15.23
N GLN A 245 -9.73 31.79 -16.39
CA GLN A 245 -8.60 32.68 -16.67
C GLN A 245 -9.00 34.12 -17.02
N ALA A 246 -10.23 34.33 -17.49
CA ALA A 246 -10.76 35.65 -17.81
C ALA A 246 -11.35 36.34 -16.57
N GLU A 247 -11.98 35.55 -15.72
CA GLU A 247 -12.65 36.00 -14.52
C GLU A 247 -11.71 35.96 -13.31
N GLY A 248 -10.70 35.10 -13.28
CA GLY A 248 -9.88 34.89 -12.10
C GLY A 248 -10.66 34.26 -10.94
N ILE A 249 -9.99 34.05 -9.81
CA ILE A 249 -10.60 33.44 -8.63
C ILE A 249 -10.69 34.50 -7.52
N ALA A 250 -11.89 34.66 -6.96
CA ALA A 250 -12.13 35.58 -5.85
C ALA A 250 -11.66 34.92 -4.55
N THR A 251 -10.78 35.60 -3.81
CA THR A 251 -10.37 35.21 -2.46
C THR A 251 -10.68 36.35 -1.49
N ASN A 252 -10.49 36.14 -0.18
CA ASN A 252 -10.61 37.20 0.82
C ASN A 252 -9.65 38.39 0.56
N ARG A 253 -8.59 38.19 -0.24
CA ARG A 253 -7.65 39.24 -0.66
C ARG A 253 -8.08 39.97 -1.94
N GLY A 254 -9.26 39.67 -2.46
CA GLY A 254 -9.82 40.23 -3.70
C GLY A 254 -9.76 39.26 -4.88
N ARG A 255 -10.23 39.75 -6.03
CA ARG A 255 -10.27 39.04 -7.31
C ARG A 255 -8.90 39.12 -7.99
N GLY A 256 -8.16 38.01 -8.00
CA GLY A 256 -6.81 37.93 -8.54
C GLY A 256 -6.70 37.01 -9.76
N GLN A 257 -5.55 37.10 -10.45
CA GLN A 257 -5.07 36.08 -11.40
C GLN A 257 -5.95 35.84 -12.64
N ALA A 258 -6.65 36.88 -13.09
CA ALA A 258 -7.25 36.90 -14.41
C ALA A 258 -6.19 37.32 -15.45
N TYR A 259 -5.69 36.38 -16.25
CA TYR A 259 -4.69 36.66 -17.29
C TYR A 259 -5.26 36.84 -18.69
N LEU A 260 -6.52 36.43 -18.91
CA LEU A 260 -7.19 36.60 -20.18
C LEU A 260 -8.21 37.74 -20.12
N HIS A 261 -8.38 38.43 -21.23
CA HIS A 261 -9.53 39.27 -21.48
C HIS A 261 -10.37 38.59 -22.55
N HIS A 262 -11.58 38.20 -22.16
CA HIS A 262 -12.54 37.51 -23.01
C HIS A 262 -13.65 38.48 -23.43
N ASP A 263 -13.59 38.93 -24.67
CA ASP A 263 -14.67 39.67 -25.31
C ASP A 263 -15.66 38.67 -25.91
N ARG A 264 -16.70 38.34 -25.14
CA ARG A 264 -17.73 37.37 -25.55
C ARG A 264 -18.61 37.86 -26.69
N ILE A 265 -18.75 39.18 -26.86
CA ILE A 265 -19.59 39.75 -27.92
C ILE A 265 -18.88 39.58 -29.27
N ASN A 266 -17.60 39.94 -29.33
CA ASN A 266 -16.80 39.82 -30.55
C ASN A 266 -16.07 38.48 -30.68
N ARG A 267 -16.22 37.58 -29.69
CA ARG A 267 -15.62 36.24 -29.62
C ARG A 267 -14.10 36.29 -29.74
N ARG A 268 -13.47 37.20 -28.98
CA ARG A 268 -12.02 37.47 -28.99
C ARG A 268 -11.39 37.22 -27.63
N ILE A 269 -10.18 36.67 -27.65
CA ILE A 269 -9.36 36.41 -26.47
C ILE A 269 -8.03 37.14 -26.64
N ARG A 270 -7.68 37.98 -25.67
CA ARG A 270 -6.39 38.69 -25.60
C ARG A 270 -5.77 38.57 -24.22
N ALA A 271 -4.45 38.67 -24.13
CA ALA A 271 -3.78 38.74 -22.84
C ALA A 271 -4.10 40.03 -22.07
N ARG A 272 -4.23 39.92 -20.76
CA ARG A 272 -4.15 41.05 -19.83
C ARG A 272 -2.69 41.35 -19.48
N ARG A 273 -2.47 42.52 -18.85
CA ARG A 273 -1.15 42.91 -18.36
C ARG A 273 -0.62 41.85 -17.37
N GLY A 274 0.62 41.41 -17.58
CA GLY A 274 1.28 40.42 -16.73
C GLY A 274 1.17 38.97 -17.21
N ALA A 275 0.26 38.65 -18.13
CA ALA A 275 0.08 37.29 -18.67
C ALA A 275 1.38 36.70 -19.24
N ARG A 276 2.09 37.48 -20.06
CA ARG A 276 3.39 37.06 -20.65
C ARG A 276 4.43 36.72 -19.59
N LEU A 277 4.55 37.55 -18.55
CA LEU A 277 5.52 37.32 -17.47
C LEU A 277 5.14 36.10 -16.63
N ALA A 278 3.85 35.93 -16.34
CA ALA A 278 3.33 34.76 -15.63
C ALA A 278 3.64 33.46 -16.38
N ALA A 279 3.34 33.41 -17.69
CA ALA A 279 3.60 32.23 -18.52
C ALA A 279 5.09 31.88 -18.59
N ILE A 280 5.97 32.86 -18.79
CA ILE A 280 7.43 32.62 -18.91
C ILE A 280 8.05 32.17 -17.59
N THR A 281 7.65 32.77 -16.47
CA THR A 281 8.33 32.53 -15.18
C THR A 281 7.70 31.41 -14.36
N SER A 282 6.40 31.16 -14.53
CA SER A 282 5.66 30.18 -13.71
C SER A 282 5.10 29.00 -14.50
N GLY A 283 5.13 29.03 -15.84
CA GLY A 283 4.73 27.91 -16.67
C GLY A 283 5.63 26.67 -16.55
N GLY A 284 5.26 25.61 -17.26
CA GLY A 284 5.90 24.30 -17.25
C GLY A 284 5.00 23.21 -16.65
N ALA A 285 5.34 21.95 -16.93
CA ALA A 285 4.57 20.79 -16.47
C ALA A 285 5.16 20.11 -15.22
N ILE A 286 6.46 20.28 -14.95
CA ILE A 286 7.11 19.71 -13.77
C ILE A 286 6.60 20.46 -12.53
N PRO A 287 6.03 19.76 -11.53
CA PRO A 287 5.58 20.40 -10.30
C PRO A 287 6.76 20.92 -9.47
N ASP A 288 6.55 22.01 -8.72
CA ASP A 288 7.55 22.56 -7.81
C ASP A 288 7.61 21.69 -6.53
N THR A 289 8.77 21.11 -6.25
CA THR A 289 9.05 20.48 -4.95
C THR A 289 9.57 21.52 -3.97
N ALA A 290 9.20 21.38 -2.69
CA ALA A 290 9.67 22.29 -1.65
C ALA A 290 11.12 21.93 -1.27
N ASN A 291 12.09 22.54 -1.95
CA ASN A 291 13.52 22.29 -1.71
C ASN A 291 14.22 23.57 -1.25
N TYR A 292 15.22 23.41 -0.39
CA TYR A 292 16.14 24.47 0.02
C TYR A 292 17.42 24.41 -0.82
N GLN A 293 17.94 25.55 -1.25
CA GLN A 293 19.20 25.63 -1.98
C GLN A 293 20.38 25.46 -1.02
N VAL A 294 21.29 24.55 -1.32
CA VAL A 294 22.52 24.36 -0.54
C VAL A 294 23.61 25.24 -1.15
N VAL A 295 24.16 26.15 -0.35
CA VAL A 295 25.12 27.18 -0.76
C VAL A 295 26.42 27.00 0.02
N ALA A 296 27.52 26.77 -0.69
CA ALA A 296 28.84 26.59 -0.11
C ALA A 296 29.51 27.94 0.21
N GLU A 297 30.00 28.11 1.43
CA GLU A 297 30.77 29.25 1.89
C GLU A 297 32.28 28.95 1.92
N PRO A 298 33.15 29.95 1.70
CA PRO A 298 32.85 31.37 1.44
C PRO A 298 32.50 31.68 -0.02
N THR A 299 32.53 30.69 -0.91
CA THR A 299 32.40 30.90 -2.37
C THR A 299 31.03 31.44 -2.81
N GLY A 300 29.97 31.22 -2.03
CA GLY A 300 28.60 31.56 -2.39
C GLY A 300 28.02 30.66 -3.49
N THR A 301 28.68 29.55 -3.82
CA THR A 301 28.31 28.67 -4.93
C THR A 301 27.17 27.74 -4.54
N VAL A 302 26.15 27.62 -5.38
CA VAL A 302 25.08 26.63 -5.17
C VAL A 302 25.58 25.24 -5.56
N VAL A 303 25.68 24.33 -4.59
CA VAL A 303 26.14 22.94 -4.80
C VAL A 303 24.97 21.99 -5.07
N GLY A 304 23.77 22.33 -4.60
CA GLY A 304 22.58 21.55 -4.91
C GLY A 304 21.37 21.98 -4.12
N SER A 305 20.46 21.05 -3.85
CA SER A 305 19.25 21.29 -3.05
C SER A 305 18.84 20.09 -2.20
N VAL A 306 18.38 20.35 -0.99
CA VAL A 306 17.80 19.35 -0.08
C VAL A 306 16.31 19.57 0.09
N ASP A 307 15.60 18.57 0.60
CA ASP A 307 14.19 18.68 0.98
C ASP A 307 13.99 19.74 2.08
N GLU A 308 12.85 20.42 2.06
CA GLU A 308 12.51 21.42 3.09
C GLU A 308 12.47 20.82 4.48
N ASP A 309 11.82 19.67 4.67
CA ASP A 309 11.63 19.11 6.00
C ASP A 309 12.99 18.70 6.58
N PHE A 310 13.88 18.14 5.74
CA PHE A 310 15.26 17.86 6.14
C PHE A 310 16.00 19.14 6.54
N ALA A 311 15.87 20.21 5.75
CA ALA A 311 16.54 21.47 6.02
C ALA A 311 16.04 22.12 7.32
N VAL A 312 14.75 22.02 7.63
CA VAL A 312 14.12 22.60 8.83
C VAL A 312 14.44 21.79 10.08
N GLU A 313 14.52 20.47 9.97
CA GLU A 313 14.89 19.56 11.08
C GLU A 313 16.39 19.58 11.39
N SER A 314 17.24 20.11 10.49
CA SER A 314 18.69 20.18 10.66
C SER A 314 19.14 21.33 11.58
N LEU A 315 20.28 21.14 12.25
CA LEU A 315 20.91 22.13 13.12
C LEU A 315 22.25 22.63 12.55
N ALA A 316 22.67 23.81 13.00
CA ALA A 316 24.03 24.29 12.73
C ALA A 316 25.06 23.37 13.41
N GLY A 317 26.06 22.93 12.65
CA GLY A 317 27.04 21.93 13.08
C GLY A 317 26.78 20.54 12.50
N ASP A 318 25.55 20.24 12.09
CA ASP A 318 25.21 18.95 11.46
C ASP A 318 25.98 18.77 10.16
N ILE A 319 26.32 17.51 9.85
CA ILE A 319 27.09 17.14 8.67
C ILE A 319 26.18 16.34 7.74
N MET A 320 26.04 16.80 6.50
CA MET A 320 25.22 16.14 5.49
C MET A 320 26.00 15.73 4.26
N LEU A 321 25.59 14.64 3.62
CA LEU A 321 26.17 14.16 2.37
C LEU A 321 25.40 14.74 1.18
N LEU A 322 26.10 15.43 0.27
CA LEU A 322 25.54 15.88 -1.01
C LEU A 322 26.62 15.91 -2.09
N GLY A 323 26.38 15.21 -3.19
CA GLY A 323 27.30 15.15 -4.32
C GLY A 323 28.53 14.30 -4.01
N ASN A 324 28.40 13.27 -3.16
CA ASN A 324 29.52 12.51 -2.61
C ASN A 324 30.53 13.37 -1.81
N THR A 325 30.08 14.49 -1.25
CA THR A 325 30.89 15.40 -0.41
C THR A 325 30.19 15.64 0.92
N SER A 326 30.94 15.60 2.02
CA SER A 326 30.43 15.92 3.36
C SER A 326 30.43 17.43 3.59
N TRP A 327 29.26 17.99 3.89
CA TRP A 327 29.02 19.42 4.10
C TRP A 327 28.58 19.68 5.53
N ARG A 328 29.27 20.57 6.25
CA ARG A 328 28.88 21.02 7.59
C ARG A 328 27.94 22.22 7.48
N ILE A 329 26.76 22.13 8.10
CA ILE A 329 25.76 23.18 8.11
C ILE A 329 26.24 24.34 9.01
N ARG A 330 26.30 25.54 8.45
CA ARG A 330 26.61 26.78 9.18
C ARG A 330 25.35 27.50 9.67
N GLY A 331 24.29 27.45 8.86
CA GLY A 331 23.02 28.06 9.21
C GLY A 331 21.96 27.84 8.13
N ILE A 332 20.70 27.97 8.54
CA ILE A 332 19.54 27.79 7.68
C ILE A 332 18.81 29.13 7.59
N GLU A 333 18.61 29.60 6.37
CA GLU A 333 17.83 30.80 6.03
C GLU A 333 16.55 30.38 5.27
N ALA A 334 15.63 31.32 5.05
CA ALA A 334 14.43 31.06 4.27
C ALA A 334 14.76 30.58 2.84
N GLY A 335 14.61 29.27 2.60
CA GLY A 335 14.87 28.62 1.32
C GLY A 335 16.35 28.33 1.01
N LYS A 336 17.28 28.51 1.96
CA LYS A 336 18.71 28.24 1.78
C LYS A 336 19.34 27.55 2.98
N VAL A 337 20.24 26.61 2.73
CA VAL A 337 21.14 26.01 3.73
C VAL A 337 22.55 26.44 3.39
N ARG A 338 23.21 27.16 4.29
CA ARG A 338 24.62 27.55 4.15
C ARG A 338 25.51 26.47 4.73
N VAL A 339 26.50 26.06 3.95
CA VAL A 339 27.40 24.97 4.31
C VAL A 339 28.85 25.31 4.06
N GLU A 340 29.75 24.61 4.73
CA GLU A 340 31.16 24.55 4.41
C GLU A 340 31.60 23.10 4.25
N ASP A 341 32.76 22.87 3.62
CA ASP A 341 33.32 21.53 3.49
C ASP A 341 33.67 20.94 4.87
N ALA A 342 33.16 19.74 5.16
CA ALA A 342 33.40 19.04 6.41
C ALA A 342 34.66 18.17 6.39
N GLN A 343 35.41 18.16 5.29
CA GLN A 343 36.70 17.47 5.12
C GLN A 343 36.60 15.96 5.42
N GLY A 344 35.58 15.31 4.87
CA GLY A 344 35.38 13.86 4.99
C GLY A 344 34.83 13.39 6.35
N ALA A 345 34.39 14.31 7.23
CA ALA A 345 33.74 13.92 8.47
C ALA A 345 32.45 13.08 8.22
N PRO A 346 32.09 12.16 9.14
CA PRO A 346 30.96 11.24 8.97
C PRO A 346 29.63 11.99 8.75
N PRO A 347 28.94 11.78 7.61
CA PRO A 347 27.74 12.54 7.26
C PRO A 347 26.44 11.77 7.53
N ASN A 348 25.36 12.51 7.76
CA ASN A 348 24.00 12.03 7.59
C ASN A 348 23.55 12.21 6.13
N ILE A 349 22.74 11.30 5.62
CA ILE A 349 22.22 11.40 4.25
C ILE A 349 20.85 12.08 4.28
N PRO A 350 20.65 13.20 3.54
CA PRO A 350 19.35 13.84 3.46
C PRO A 350 18.25 12.90 2.99
N PHE A 351 17.04 13.13 3.46
CA PHE A 351 15.85 12.52 2.87
C PHE A 351 15.26 13.45 1.80
N TRP A 352 14.55 12.86 0.85
CA TRP A 352 13.74 13.59 -0.13
C TRP A 352 12.35 12.98 -0.13
N ARG A 353 11.34 13.77 0.23
CA ARG A 353 9.94 13.33 0.21
C ARG A 353 9.42 13.48 -1.23
N GLY A 354 8.72 12.45 -1.72
CA GLY A 354 8.19 12.42 -3.07
C GLY A 354 7.42 11.14 -3.36
N GLU A 355 6.68 11.12 -4.48
CA GLU A 355 6.02 9.92 -4.95
C GLU A 355 7.06 8.95 -5.54
N ALA A 356 7.11 7.72 -5.02
CA ALA A 356 7.91 6.67 -5.61
C ALA A 356 7.21 6.07 -6.84
N PRO A 357 7.96 5.67 -7.89
CA PRO A 357 7.37 4.97 -9.02
C PRO A 357 6.74 3.66 -8.54
N SER A 358 5.53 3.38 -9.02
CA SER A 358 4.87 2.09 -8.84
C SER A 358 5.16 1.20 -10.03
N ARG A 359 5.05 -0.11 -9.84
CA ARG A 359 5.22 -1.09 -10.90
C ARG A 359 4.20 -0.88 -12.02
N THR A 360 4.64 -0.98 -13.27
CA THR A 360 3.75 -0.93 -14.44
C THR A 360 2.80 -2.13 -14.47
N ALA A 361 1.68 -1.99 -15.17
CA ALA A 361 0.69 -3.06 -15.29
C ALA A 361 1.29 -4.29 -16.00
N GLU A 362 2.09 -4.06 -17.05
CA GLU A 362 2.76 -5.10 -17.81
C GLU A 362 3.80 -5.84 -16.96
N LEU A 363 4.62 -5.13 -16.18
CA LEU A 363 5.57 -5.77 -15.28
C LEU A 363 4.86 -6.54 -14.15
N SER A 364 3.75 -6.00 -13.63
CA SER A 364 2.93 -6.71 -12.64
C SER A 364 2.34 -8.01 -13.20
N ALA A 365 1.88 -7.98 -14.46
CA ALA A 365 1.42 -9.19 -15.16
C ALA A 365 2.55 -10.21 -15.35
N GLU A 366 3.76 -9.76 -15.69
CA GLU A 366 4.92 -10.64 -15.83
C GLU A 366 5.36 -11.26 -14.50
N VAL A 367 5.32 -10.50 -13.39
CA VAL A 367 5.57 -11.02 -12.04
C VAL A 367 4.54 -12.08 -11.66
N ALA A 368 3.25 -11.80 -11.85
CA ALA A 368 2.19 -12.75 -11.56
C ALA A 368 2.29 -14.02 -12.43
N SER A 369 2.61 -13.86 -13.71
CA SER A 369 2.84 -14.97 -14.64
C SER A 369 4.05 -15.82 -14.24
N LEU A 370 5.15 -15.20 -13.79
CA LEU A 370 6.33 -15.92 -13.31
C LEU A 370 6.01 -16.75 -12.06
N ARG A 371 5.30 -16.17 -11.09
CA ARG A 371 4.82 -16.90 -9.90
C ARG A 371 3.92 -18.09 -10.27
N ALA A 372 2.96 -17.88 -11.18
CA ALA A 372 2.06 -18.91 -11.65
C ALA A 372 2.79 -20.05 -12.37
N GLU A 373 3.83 -19.74 -13.14
CA GLU A 373 4.64 -20.75 -13.84
C GLU A 373 5.49 -21.57 -12.87
N ILE A 374 6.10 -20.94 -11.87
CA ILE A 374 6.83 -21.64 -10.80
C ILE A 374 5.89 -22.60 -10.05
N ASP A 375 4.69 -22.13 -9.70
CA ASP A 375 3.68 -22.95 -9.03
C ASP A 375 3.24 -24.16 -9.89
N ARG A 376 2.89 -23.91 -11.16
CA ARG A 376 2.41 -24.95 -12.08
C ARG A 376 3.44 -26.04 -12.31
N ARG A 377 4.71 -25.69 -12.51
CA ARG A 377 5.79 -26.67 -12.74
C ARG A 377 6.15 -27.46 -11.49
N THR A 378 5.73 -27.01 -10.31
CA THR A 378 5.93 -27.75 -9.06
C THR A 378 4.72 -28.65 -8.73
N ASN A 379 3.52 -28.31 -9.22
CA ASN A 379 2.29 -29.11 -9.01
C ASN A 379 2.14 -30.35 -9.90
N SER A 380 2.92 -30.50 -10.98
CA SER A 380 2.73 -31.60 -11.95
C SER A 380 3.29 -32.97 -11.52
N THR A 381 3.58 -33.17 -10.23
CA THR A 381 4.12 -34.43 -9.70
C THR A 381 3.55 -34.68 -8.30
N ASP A 382 2.99 -35.87 -8.08
CA ASP A 382 2.36 -36.32 -6.82
C ASP A 382 3.18 -35.96 -5.56
N GLU A 383 2.50 -35.44 -4.54
CA GLU A 383 3.04 -34.70 -3.38
C GLU A 383 3.90 -35.51 -2.39
N SER A 384 4.15 -36.81 -2.57
CA SER A 384 4.85 -37.61 -1.55
C SER A 384 6.37 -37.65 -1.67
N SER A 385 6.97 -37.08 -2.72
CA SER A 385 8.43 -36.93 -2.84
C SER A 385 8.78 -36.15 -4.10
N LEU A 386 9.08 -34.85 -3.99
CA LEU A 386 9.74 -34.13 -5.07
C LEU A 386 11.11 -34.80 -5.29
N PRO A 387 11.36 -35.49 -6.42
CA PRO A 387 12.71 -35.97 -6.68
C PRO A 387 13.61 -34.75 -6.90
N VAL A 388 14.83 -34.75 -6.35
CA VAL A 388 15.82 -33.66 -6.46
C VAL A 388 15.94 -33.10 -7.89
N THR A 389 15.69 -33.93 -8.91
CA THR A 389 15.71 -33.60 -10.34
C THR A 389 14.70 -32.53 -10.79
N CYS A 390 13.53 -32.38 -10.16
CA CYS A 390 12.53 -31.38 -10.58
C CYS A 390 12.91 -29.95 -10.13
N HIS A 391 13.49 -29.82 -8.93
CA HIS A 391 14.01 -28.55 -8.44
C HIS A 391 15.21 -28.08 -9.28
N GLU A 392 16.11 -28.99 -9.65
CA GLU A 392 17.23 -28.67 -10.54
C GLU A 392 16.76 -28.22 -11.93
N SER A 393 15.71 -28.84 -12.47
CA SER A 393 15.11 -28.42 -13.74
C SER A 393 14.46 -27.03 -13.67
N LEU A 394 13.76 -26.70 -12.59
CA LEU A 394 13.18 -25.36 -12.38
C LEU A 394 14.26 -24.29 -12.23
N VAL A 395 15.28 -24.58 -11.44
CA VAL A 395 16.41 -23.68 -11.24
C VAL A 395 17.12 -23.42 -12.56
N THR A 396 17.35 -24.46 -13.36
CA THR A 396 17.96 -24.32 -14.69
C THR A 396 17.11 -23.45 -15.62
N TRP A 397 15.78 -23.63 -15.61
CA TRP A 397 14.85 -22.81 -16.38
C TRP A 397 14.85 -21.33 -15.95
N LEU A 398 14.84 -21.06 -14.64
CA LEU A 398 14.91 -19.68 -14.13
C LEU A 398 16.23 -18.99 -14.51
N ARG A 399 17.34 -19.73 -14.51
CA ARG A 399 18.64 -19.22 -14.99
C ARG A 399 18.59 -18.93 -16.49
N SER A 400 18.01 -19.82 -17.29
CA SER A 400 17.97 -19.68 -18.74
C SER A 400 17.03 -18.56 -19.20
N GLU A 401 15.82 -18.47 -18.64
CA GLU A 401 14.77 -17.54 -19.08
C GLU A 401 14.84 -16.19 -18.37
N CYS A 402 15.10 -16.18 -17.07
CA CYS A 402 15.04 -14.97 -16.24
C CYS A 402 16.42 -14.39 -15.92
N GLY A 403 17.51 -15.05 -16.34
CA GLY A 403 18.87 -14.58 -16.09
C GLY A 403 19.29 -14.59 -14.62
N LEU A 404 18.59 -15.35 -13.76
CA LEU A 404 19.00 -15.55 -12.37
C LEU A 404 20.31 -16.33 -12.29
N ASP A 405 21.09 -16.11 -11.24
CA ASP A 405 22.13 -17.05 -10.84
C ASP A 405 21.54 -18.26 -10.09
N GLN A 406 22.40 -19.21 -9.70
CA GLN A 406 21.98 -20.43 -9.01
C GLN A 406 21.28 -20.13 -7.66
N ARG A 407 21.78 -19.14 -6.90
CA ARG A 407 21.27 -18.82 -5.56
C ARG A 407 19.92 -18.11 -5.65
N GLY A 408 19.82 -17.11 -6.51
CA GLY A 408 18.60 -16.38 -6.78
C GLY A 408 17.50 -17.31 -7.31
N ALA A 409 17.82 -18.22 -8.23
CA ALA A 409 16.86 -19.20 -8.71
C ALA A 409 16.34 -20.12 -7.60
N ALA A 410 17.22 -20.62 -6.73
CA ALA A 410 16.81 -21.45 -5.58
C ALA A 410 15.95 -20.68 -4.58
N GLN A 411 16.34 -19.44 -4.23
CA GLN A 411 15.57 -18.58 -3.32
C GLN A 411 14.19 -18.21 -3.90
N ALA A 412 14.10 -17.94 -5.22
CA ALA A 412 12.83 -17.66 -5.89
C ALA A 412 11.85 -18.83 -5.82
N VAL A 413 12.33 -20.06 -6.03
CA VAL A 413 11.51 -21.27 -5.90
C VAL A 413 11.07 -21.47 -4.45
N ALA A 414 12.01 -21.40 -3.50
CA ALA A 414 11.70 -21.54 -2.08
C ALA A 414 10.63 -20.54 -1.63
N TYR A 415 10.76 -19.27 -2.03
CA TYR A 415 9.82 -18.21 -1.67
C TYR A 415 8.39 -18.49 -2.14
N VAL A 416 8.22 -18.89 -3.41
CA VAL A 416 6.89 -19.18 -3.97
C VAL A 416 6.25 -20.40 -3.30
N LEU A 417 7.03 -21.46 -3.06
CA LEU A 417 6.52 -22.68 -2.45
C LEU A 417 6.16 -22.49 -0.98
N GLU A 418 6.97 -21.74 -0.22
CA GLU A 418 6.68 -21.43 1.17
C GLU A 418 5.40 -20.58 1.28
N GLY A 419 5.25 -19.58 0.43
CA GLY A 419 4.03 -18.76 0.37
C GLY A 419 2.78 -19.59 0.02
N ARG A 420 2.88 -20.48 -0.97
CA ARG A 420 1.80 -21.41 -1.33
C ARG A 420 1.41 -22.31 -0.17
N ARG A 421 2.39 -22.87 0.55
CA ARG A 421 2.16 -23.78 1.66
C ARG A 421 1.36 -23.11 2.78
N VAL A 422 1.64 -21.84 3.07
CA VAL A 422 0.92 -21.07 4.11
C VAL A 422 -0.46 -20.63 3.63
N LEU A 423 -0.56 -20.11 2.40
CA LEU A 423 -1.80 -19.52 1.88
C LEU A 423 -2.74 -20.52 1.18
N GLY A 424 -2.28 -21.75 0.93
CA GLY A 424 -2.96 -22.76 0.12
C GLY A 424 -2.97 -22.47 -1.39
N ALA A 425 -2.52 -21.29 -1.83
CA ALA A 425 -2.39 -20.91 -3.22
C ALA A 425 -1.34 -19.79 -3.39
N VAL A 426 -0.87 -19.57 -4.61
CA VAL A 426 0.04 -18.47 -4.92
C VAL A 426 -0.77 -17.25 -5.40
N PRO A 427 -0.61 -16.06 -4.79
CA PRO A 427 -1.23 -14.84 -5.29
C PRO A 427 -0.78 -14.50 -6.71
N THR A 428 -1.74 -14.29 -7.60
CA THR A 428 -1.57 -13.96 -9.03
C THR A 428 -2.66 -12.99 -9.49
N GLN A 429 -2.68 -12.61 -10.77
CA GLN A 429 -3.78 -11.80 -11.33
C GLN A 429 -5.07 -12.60 -11.60
N GLU A 430 -5.05 -13.91 -11.35
CA GLU A 430 -6.20 -14.81 -11.41
C GLU A 430 -6.61 -15.33 -10.02
N THR A 431 -5.76 -15.16 -9.01
CA THR A 431 -6.02 -15.58 -7.62
C THR A 431 -5.62 -14.49 -6.64
N ILE A 432 -6.61 -13.88 -5.99
CA ILE A 432 -6.43 -12.88 -4.93
C ILE A 432 -6.69 -13.54 -3.58
N ILE A 433 -5.86 -13.23 -2.60
CA ILE A 433 -5.92 -13.85 -1.26
C ILE A 433 -6.05 -12.75 -0.21
N ALA A 434 -7.08 -12.82 0.62
CA ALA A 434 -7.22 -12.04 1.84
C ALA A 434 -6.70 -12.88 3.00
N GLU A 435 -5.58 -12.47 3.57
CA GLU A 435 -4.96 -13.10 4.73
C GLU A 435 -5.26 -12.24 5.98
N ARG A 436 -5.64 -12.89 7.10
CA ARG A 436 -5.82 -12.22 8.38
C ARG A 436 -5.10 -12.96 9.50
N PHE A 437 -4.40 -12.21 10.35
CA PHE A 437 -3.68 -12.75 11.52
C PHE A 437 -3.64 -11.73 12.65
N PHE A 438 -3.36 -12.20 13.87
CA PHE A 438 -3.24 -11.33 15.04
C PHE A 438 -1.90 -10.58 15.08
N ASP A 439 -1.92 -9.35 15.60
CA ASP A 439 -0.72 -8.61 16.00
C ASP A 439 -0.42 -8.78 17.50
N GLU A 440 0.77 -8.35 17.93
CA GLU A 440 1.20 -8.46 19.33
C GLU A 440 0.34 -7.63 20.29
N GLY A 441 -0.28 -6.58 19.79
CA GLY A 441 -1.19 -5.71 20.53
C GLY A 441 -2.63 -6.23 20.62
N GLY A 442 -2.91 -7.48 20.21
CA GLY A 442 -4.25 -8.08 20.25
C GLY A 442 -5.21 -7.62 19.15
N GLY A 443 -4.76 -6.74 18.25
CA GLY A 443 -5.45 -6.40 17.01
C GLY A 443 -5.22 -7.45 15.95
N MET A 444 -5.72 -7.19 14.74
CA MET A 444 -5.46 -8.03 13.59
C MET A 444 -4.90 -7.20 12.43
N GLN A 445 -4.16 -7.85 11.55
CA GLN A 445 -3.77 -7.29 10.27
C GLN A 445 -4.55 -8.03 9.18
N LEU A 446 -5.17 -7.28 8.29
CA LEU A 446 -5.80 -7.78 7.07
C LEU A 446 -4.89 -7.43 5.88
N VAL A 447 -4.33 -8.44 5.23
CA VAL A 447 -3.50 -8.29 4.03
C VAL A 447 -4.28 -8.81 2.82
N ILE A 448 -4.46 -7.99 1.79
CA ILE A 448 -4.97 -8.43 0.49
C ILE A 448 -3.80 -8.56 -0.47
N HIS A 449 -3.42 -9.80 -0.78
CA HIS A 449 -2.39 -10.15 -1.76
C HIS A 449 -2.94 -9.95 -3.17
N SER A 450 -2.46 -8.90 -3.83
CA SER A 450 -2.97 -8.38 -5.10
C SER A 450 -1.77 -7.88 -5.94
N PRO A 451 -1.12 -8.75 -6.74
CA PRO A 451 0.05 -8.40 -7.54
C PRO A 451 -0.33 -7.64 -8.83
N PHE A 452 -1.09 -6.55 -8.68
CA PHE A 452 -1.56 -5.67 -9.75
C PHE A 452 -0.79 -4.35 -9.82
N GLY A 453 0.09 -4.08 -8.85
CA GLY A 453 0.89 -2.85 -8.79
C GLY A 453 0.31 -1.78 -7.85
N GLY A 454 1.19 -0.89 -7.40
CA GLY A 454 0.92 0.05 -6.30
C GLY A 454 -0.17 1.06 -6.60
N ARG A 455 -0.34 1.51 -7.85
CA ARG A 455 -1.41 2.45 -8.23
C ARG A 455 -2.81 1.87 -8.02
N LEU A 456 -3.01 0.61 -8.44
CA LEU A 456 -4.28 -0.09 -8.26
C LEU A 456 -4.51 -0.40 -6.78
N ASN A 457 -3.49 -0.92 -6.08
CA ASN A 457 -3.61 -1.28 -4.67
C ASN A 457 -3.83 -0.04 -3.76
N LYS A 458 -3.26 1.12 -4.09
CA LYS A 458 -3.56 2.40 -3.42
C LYS A 458 -5.03 2.77 -3.57
N ALA A 459 -5.59 2.66 -4.77
CA ALA A 459 -7.02 2.89 -5.01
C ALA A 459 -7.87 1.93 -4.15
N TRP A 460 -7.49 0.65 -4.11
CA TRP A 460 -8.25 -0.35 -3.36
C TRP A 460 -8.19 -0.08 -1.86
N GLY A 461 -7.00 0.16 -1.32
CA GLY A 461 -6.80 0.45 0.10
C GLY A 461 -7.49 1.73 0.55
N MET A 462 -7.45 2.79 -0.25
CA MET A 462 -8.16 4.05 0.02
C MET A 462 -9.67 3.86 0.05
N ALA A 463 -10.23 3.13 -0.92
CA ALA A 463 -11.65 2.86 -1.00
C ALA A 463 -12.13 1.98 0.17
N LEU A 464 -11.39 0.93 0.50
CA LEU A 464 -11.68 0.08 1.65
C LEU A 464 -11.62 0.87 2.95
N ARG A 465 -10.55 1.66 3.18
CA ARG A 465 -10.42 2.49 4.39
C ARG A 465 -11.63 3.40 4.56
N LYS A 466 -12.09 4.04 3.47
CA LYS A 466 -13.29 4.89 3.54
C LYS A 466 -14.55 4.08 3.88
N ARG A 467 -14.73 2.88 3.34
CA ARG A 467 -15.85 2.00 3.69
C ARG A 467 -15.83 1.56 5.15
N PHE A 468 -14.66 1.16 5.67
CA PHE A 468 -14.50 0.82 7.07
C PHE A 468 -14.80 2.03 7.97
N CYS A 469 -14.27 3.21 7.66
CA CYS A 469 -14.52 4.43 8.42
C CYS A 469 -16.02 4.77 8.52
N VAL A 470 -16.78 4.66 7.41
CA VAL A 470 -18.23 4.91 7.42
C VAL A 470 -19.01 3.85 8.23
N THR A 471 -18.50 2.62 8.30
CA THR A 471 -19.19 1.51 8.97
C THR A 471 -18.88 1.43 10.46
N PHE A 472 -17.65 1.76 10.86
CA PHE A 472 -17.13 1.55 12.22
C PHE A 472 -16.73 2.85 12.95
N ASP A 473 -16.94 4.02 12.31
CA ASP A 473 -16.67 5.36 12.84
C ASP A 473 -15.24 5.55 13.40
N PHE A 474 -14.25 4.96 12.71
CA PHE A 474 -12.85 5.04 13.10
C PHE A 474 -11.92 5.03 11.87
N GLU A 475 -10.82 5.77 11.92
CA GLU A 475 -9.81 5.80 10.85
C GLU A 475 -8.79 4.66 11.02
N LEU A 476 -8.66 3.82 9.99
CA LEU A 476 -7.73 2.69 10.03
C LEU A 476 -6.37 3.03 9.42
N GLN A 477 -5.30 2.53 10.05
CA GLN A 477 -3.97 2.54 9.44
C GLN A 477 -3.96 1.61 8.22
N ALA A 478 -3.41 2.07 7.10
CA ALA A 478 -3.34 1.28 5.88
C ALA A 478 -2.10 1.61 5.04
N ALA A 479 -1.58 0.59 4.35
CA ALA A 479 -0.50 0.73 3.39
C ALA A 479 -0.79 -0.07 2.12
N ALA A 480 -0.29 0.40 0.97
CA ALA A 480 -0.41 -0.29 -0.30
C ALA A 480 0.93 -0.32 -1.06
N THR A 481 1.34 -1.52 -1.44
CA THR A 481 2.56 -1.82 -2.20
C THR A 481 2.22 -2.39 -3.57
N ASP A 482 3.22 -2.75 -4.37
CA ASP A 482 3.00 -3.41 -5.67
C ASP A 482 2.44 -4.84 -5.55
N GLU A 483 2.60 -5.47 -4.38
CA GLU A 483 2.21 -6.85 -4.11
C GLU A 483 0.85 -6.98 -3.42
N GLY A 484 0.34 -5.90 -2.83
CA GLY A 484 -0.94 -5.91 -2.12
C GLY A 484 -1.11 -4.72 -1.20
N LEU A 485 -2.08 -4.82 -0.29
CA LEU A 485 -2.37 -3.80 0.72
C LEU A 485 -2.56 -4.43 2.08
N VAL A 486 -2.32 -3.65 3.14
CA VAL A 486 -2.59 -4.01 4.53
C VAL A 486 -3.49 -2.98 5.19
N ILE A 487 -4.45 -3.45 5.97
CA ILE A 487 -5.31 -2.66 6.84
C ILE A 487 -5.17 -3.20 8.26
N SER A 488 -4.77 -2.35 9.20
CA SER A 488 -4.71 -2.72 10.61
C SER A 488 -6.09 -2.61 11.24
N LEU A 489 -6.60 -3.72 11.74
CA LEU A 489 -7.92 -3.85 12.36
C LEU A 489 -7.80 -3.75 13.89
N GLY A 490 -8.48 -2.78 14.48
CA GLY A 490 -8.67 -2.70 15.93
C GLY A 490 -9.63 -3.77 16.48
N GLU A 491 -9.77 -3.83 17.81
CA GLU A 491 -10.54 -4.88 18.51
C GLU A 491 -12.02 -4.96 18.14
N ARG A 492 -12.64 -3.83 17.79
CA ARG A 492 -14.06 -3.76 17.42
C ARG A 492 -14.37 -4.26 16.02
N HIS A 493 -13.35 -4.56 15.20
CA HIS A 493 -13.54 -4.98 13.82
C HIS A 493 -13.58 -6.51 13.75
N SER A 494 -14.79 -7.06 13.78
CA SER A 494 -15.04 -8.47 13.46
C SER A 494 -16.02 -8.56 12.31
N PHE A 495 -15.66 -9.36 11.32
CA PHE A 495 -16.44 -9.61 10.12
C PHE A 495 -15.93 -10.89 9.45
N PRO A 496 -16.72 -11.46 8.53
CA PRO A 496 -16.37 -12.67 7.79
C PRO A 496 -15.32 -12.30 6.74
N LEU A 497 -14.16 -12.94 6.79
CA LEU A 497 -13.01 -12.50 6.00
C LEU A 497 -13.30 -12.50 4.49
N ASP A 498 -14.06 -13.47 3.98
CA ASP A 498 -14.47 -13.58 2.58
C ASP A 498 -15.32 -12.39 2.10
N SER A 499 -16.01 -11.70 3.02
CA SER A 499 -16.87 -10.58 2.69
C SER A 499 -16.10 -9.33 2.27
N VAL A 500 -14.78 -9.27 2.57
CA VAL A 500 -13.92 -8.15 2.18
C VAL A 500 -13.92 -7.90 0.67
N PHE A 501 -14.04 -8.96 -0.13
CA PHE A 501 -14.08 -8.88 -1.60
C PHE A 501 -15.36 -8.23 -2.13
N ARG A 502 -16.40 -8.12 -1.30
CA ARG A 502 -17.72 -7.57 -1.66
C ARG A 502 -17.99 -6.18 -1.05
N PHE A 503 -17.08 -5.64 -0.23
CA PHE A 503 -17.25 -4.34 0.43
C PHE A 503 -17.26 -3.15 -0.56
N LEU A 504 -16.64 -3.34 -1.73
CA LEU A 504 -16.61 -2.36 -2.80
C LEU A 504 -17.38 -2.87 -4.00
N GLN A 505 -18.11 -1.96 -4.64
CA GLN A 505 -18.89 -2.22 -5.83
C GLN A 505 -18.38 -1.33 -6.98
N PRO A 506 -18.23 -1.83 -8.21
CA PRO A 506 -17.68 -1.05 -9.33
C PRO A 506 -18.46 0.23 -9.63
N HIS A 507 -19.78 0.22 -9.46
CA HIS A 507 -20.66 1.35 -9.77
C HIS A 507 -20.52 2.52 -8.79
N SER A 508 -20.26 2.24 -7.50
CA SER A 508 -20.09 3.27 -6.46
C SER A 508 -18.62 3.59 -6.14
N LEU A 509 -17.67 2.94 -6.83
CA LEU A 509 -16.25 3.05 -6.54
C LEU A 509 -15.72 4.48 -6.71
N ARG A 510 -16.11 5.15 -7.80
CA ARG A 510 -15.69 6.52 -8.11
C ARG A 510 -16.07 7.48 -6.97
N GLU A 511 -17.34 7.49 -6.59
CA GLU A 511 -17.85 8.36 -5.52
C GLU A 511 -17.16 8.08 -4.17
N THR A 512 -16.94 6.80 -3.86
CA THR A 512 -16.23 6.38 -2.63
C THR A 512 -14.79 6.91 -2.62
N LEU A 513 -14.08 6.78 -3.75
CA LEU A 513 -12.70 7.23 -3.88
C LEU A 513 -12.58 8.75 -3.90
N GLU A 514 -13.49 9.45 -4.57
CA GLU A 514 -13.53 10.91 -4.54
C GLU A 514 -13.64 11.41 -3.09
N GLN A 515 -14.54 10.82 -2.28
CA GLN A 515 -14.65 11.18 -0.86
C GLN A 515 -13.42 10.78 -0.03
N ALA A 516 -12.80 9.63 -0.33
CA ALA A 516 -11.60 9.16 0.37
C ALA A 516 -10.39 10.07 0.11
N VAL A 517 -10.20 10.49 -1.15
CA VAL A 517 -9.08 11.33 -1.58
C VAL A 517 -9.14 12.72 -0.95
N LEU A 518 -10.32 13.29 -0.75
CA LEU A 518 -10.47 14.63 -0.15
C LEU A 518 -9.92 14.74 1.28
N ALA A 519 -9.85 13.62 2.01
CA ALA A 519 -9.24 13.58 3.34
C ALA A 519 -7.74 13.20 3.31
N ALA A 520 -7.20 12.86 2.14
CA ALA A 520 -5.84 12.34 2.01
C ALA A 520 -4.82 13.45 1.73
N PRO A 521 -3.59 13.35 2.27
CA PRO A 521 -2.49 14.29 2.00
C PRO A 521 -2.13 14.47 0.52
N MET A 522 -2.37 13.45 -0.30
CA MET A 522 -2.09 13.52 -1.73
C MET A 522 -2.94 14.59 -2.44
N PHE A 523 -4.17 14.85 -1.96
CA PHE A 523 -5.06 15.83 -2.57
C PHE A 523 -4.52 17.24 -2.41
N THR A 524 -4.05 17.63 -1.22
CA THR A 524 -3.50 18.97 -0.98
C THR A 524 -2.21 19.19 -1.78
N THR A 525 -1.38 18.14 -1.91
CA THR A 525 -0.16 18.17 -2.72
C THR A 525 -0.47 18.38 -4.20
N ARG A 526 -1.40 17.59 -4.78
CA ARG A 526 -1.79 17.67 -6.19
C ARG A 526 -2.60 18.93 -6.50
N TRP A 527 -3.43 19.40 -5.57
CA TRP A 527 -4.08 20.70 -5.64
C TRP A 527 -3.04 21.81 -5.86
N ARG A 528 -2.02 21.86 -5.01
CA ARG A 528 -0.93 22.84 -5.14
C ARG A 528 -0.22 22.74 -6.50
N TRP A 529 0.02 21.54 -7.01
CA TRP A 529 0.61 21.35 -8.33
C TRP A 529 -0.27 21.92 -9.44
N ASN A 530 -1.56 21.59 -9.43
CA ASN A 530 -2.51 22.03 -10.46
C ASN A 530 -2.75 23.54 -10.42
N VAL A 531 -2.91 24.14 -9.25
CA VAL A 531 -3.08 25.61 -9.15
C VAL A 531 -1.81 26.34 -9.61
N CYS A 532 -0.62 25.78 -9.35
CA CYS A 532 0.63 26.33 -9.89
C CYS A 532 0.75 26.16 -11.42
N ARG A 533 0.49 24.95 -11.94
CA ARG A 533 0.60 24.65 -13.39
C ARG A 533 -0.43 25.41 -14.23
N SER A 534 -1.60 25.69 -13.66
CA SER A 534 -2.64 26.51 -14.28
C SER A 534 -2.40 28.01 -14.21
N LEU A 535 -1.32 28.47 -13.56
CA LEU A 535 -1.04 29.88 -13.27
C LEU A 535 -2.06 30.54 -12.30
N ALA A 536 -2.99 29.78 -11.71
CA ALA A 536 -3.79 30.24 -10.57
C ALA A 536 -2.94 30.46 -9.31
N LEU A 537 -1.68 30.02 -9.29
CA LEU A 537 -0.70 30.44 -8.31
C LEU A 537 0.66 30.59 -8.99
N LEU A 538 1.25 31.78 -8.91
CA LEU A 538 2.55 32.04 -9.53
C LEU A 538 3.69 31.48 -8.68
N ARG A 539 4.66 30.86 -9.37
CA ARG A 539 5.92 30.37 -8.79
C ARG A 539 6.89 31.51 -8.48
N PHE A 540 6.79 32.60 -9.25
CA PHE A 540 7.63 33.78 -9.11
C PHE A 540 6.78 35.04 -8.91
N SER A 541 7.24 35.92 -8.03
CA SER A 541 6.61 37.21 -7.75
C SER A 541 7.70 38.24 -7.51
N ASN A 542 7.55 39.45 -8.07
CA ASN A 542 8.51 40.54 -7.93
C ASN A 542 9.97 40.13 -8.24
N GLY A 543 10.16 39.30 -9.28
CA GLY A 543 11.49 38.84 -9.71
C GLY A 543 12.14 37.78 -8.82
N ARG A 544 11.44 37.24 -7.82
CA ARG A 544 11.96 36.20 -6.91
C ARG A 544 11.03 34.98 -6.87
N LYS A 545 11.59 33.80 -6.61
CA LYS A 545 10.80 32.58 -6.39
C LYS A 545 9.98 32.75 -5.09
N VAL A 546 8.71 32.39 -5.12
CA VAL A 546 7.84 32.44 -3.94
C VAL A 546 8.24 31.29 -3.00
N PRO A 547 8.54 31.58 -1.72
CA PRO A 547 8.90 30.54 -0.75
C PRO A 547 7.84 29.44 -0.64
N PRO A 548 8.22 28.16 -0.48
CA PRO A 548 7.27 27.04 -0.41
C PRO A 548 6.19 27.19 0.66
N GLN A 549 6.53 27.72 1.84
CA GLN A 549 5.55 27.94 2.93
C GLN A 549 4.44 28.91 2.50
N ILE A 550 4.83 30.00 1.84
CA ILE A 550 3.88 30.99 1.31
C ILE A 550 3.06 30.40 0.16
N GLN A 551 3.65 29.53 -0.67
CA GLN A 551 2.89 28.82 -1.69
C GLN A 551 1.83 27.88 -1.08
N ARG A 552 2.15 27.15 0.00
CA ARG A 552 1.18 26.30 0.72
C ARG A 552 0.01 27.12 1.27
N MET A 553 0.31 28.17 2.04
CA MET A 553 -0.72 29.06 2.60
C MET A 553 -1.64 29.64 1.50
N ARG A 554 -1.07 30.08 0.37
CA ARG A 554 -1.86 30.61 -0.74
C ARG A 554 -2.67 29.54 -1.48
N ALA A 555 -2.15 28.33 -1.58
CA ALA A 555 -2.88 27.20 -2.18
C ALA A 555 -4.07 26.78 -1.29
N GLU A 556 -3.89 26.80 0.03
CA GLU A 556 -4.96 26.57 1.01
C GLU A 556 -6.02 27.67 0.98
N ASP A 557 -5.61 28.94 0.96
CA ASP A 557 -6.52 30.09 0.79
C ASP A 557 -7.37 29.94 -0.50
N LEU A 558 -6.74 29.47 -1.58
CA LEU A 558 -7.41 29.24 -2.86
C LEU A 558 -8.35 28.02 -2.80
N LEU A 559 -7.96 26.96 -2.09
CA LEU A 559 -8.81 25.80 -1.88
C LEU A 559 -10.05 26.18 -1.10
N ALA A 560 -9.91 26.95 -0.01
CA ALA A 560 -11.03 27.42 0.79
C ALA A 560 -11.99 28.31 -0.02
N ALA A 561 -11.48 29.07 -1.00
CA ALA A 561 -12.30 29.90 -1.87
C ALA A 561 -13.06 29.10 -2.94
N VAL A 562 -12.42 28.10 -3.55
CA VAL A 562 -12.99 27.31 -4.65
C VAL A 562 -13.82 26.14 -4.13
N PHE A 563 -13.38 25.52 -3.05
CA PHE A 563 -13.97 24.32 -2.45
C PHE A 563 -14.00 24.44 -0.91
N PRO A 564 -14.87 25.33 -0.35
CA PRO A 564 -14.96 25.57 1.09
C PRO A 564 -15.20 24.28 1.91
N ASP A 565 -16.01 23.38 1.35
CA ASP A 565 -16.37 22.07 1.89
C ASP A 565 -15.17 21.15 2.15
N ALA A 566 -14.06 21.31 1.40
CA ALA A 566 -12.84 20.53 1.61
C ALA A 566 -12.05 20.99 2.84
N THR A 567 -12.18 22.26 3.22
CA THR A 567 -11.51 22.87 4.39
C THR A 567 -12.41 22.96 5.63
N ALA A 568 -13.68 22.56 5.51
CA ALA A 568 -14.65 22.64 6.59
C ALA A 568 -14.31 21.67 7.75
N CYS A 569 -14.57 22.12 8.98
CA CYS A 569 -14.45 21.28 10.17
C CYS A 569 -15.39 20.06 10.08
N GLN A 570 -14.89 18.89 10.46
CA GLN A 570 -15.66 17.64 10.42
C GLN A 570 -16.84 17.68 11.41
N ASP A 571 -16.64 18.26 12.60
CA ASP A 571 -17.68 18.36 13.65
C ASP A 571 -18.94 19.14 13.20
N ASN A 572 -18.79 20.04 12.23
CA ASN A 572 -19.88 20.87 11.75
C ASN A 572 -20.65 20.24 10.58
N ARG A 573 -20.33 19.00 10.19
CA ARG A 573 -20.93 18.37 9.01
C ARG A 573 -21.31 16.92 9.24
N SER A 574 -22.51 16.59 8.79
CA SER A 574 -22.97 15.22 8.55
C SER A 574 -23.05 14.95 7.04
N GLY A 575 -22.56 13.79 6.61
CA GLY A 575 -22.66 13.32 5.22
C GLY A 575 -21.46 13.65 4.30
N PRO A 576 -21.55 13.27 3.01
CA PRO A 576 -20.46 13.41 2.04
C PRO A 576 -20.22 14.87 1.63
N ARG A 577 -18.97 15.19 1.28
CA ARG A 577 -18.57 16.52 0.80
C ARG A 577 -19.12 16.77 -0.60
N ARG A 578 -19.74 17.93 -0.84
CA ARG A 578 -20.24 18.31 -2.16
C ARG A 578 -19.09 18.86 -2.99
N ILE A 579 -18.73 18.14 -4.04
CA ILE A 579 -17.65 18.56 -4.95
C ILE A 579 -18.18 19.70 -5.84
N PRO A 580 -17.53 20.88 -5.86
CA PRO A 580 -17.94 22.00 -6.70
C PRO A 580 -17.59 21.74 -8.16
N ASP A 581 -18.38 22.33 -9.05
CA ASP A 581 -18.11 22.29 -10.49
C ASP A 581 -17.05 23.34 -10.85
N HIS A 582 -15.77 22.96 -10.73
CA HIS A 582 -14.64 23.85 -10.98
C HIS A 582 -13.48 23.12 -11.68
N PRO A 583 -12.89 23.67 -12.76
CA PRO A 583 -11.84 23.00 -13.54
C PRO A 583 -10.66 22.50 -12.71
N LEU A 584 -10.16 23.30 -11.76
CA LEU A 584 -9.02 22.90 -10.91
C LEU A 584 -9.37 21.77 -9.93
N VAL A 585 -10.62 21.70 -9.48
CA VAL A 585 -11.07 20.63 -8.56
C VAL A 585 -11.20 19.32 -9.35
N HIS A 586 -11.84 19.37 -10.52
CA HIS A 586 -11.95 18.23 -11.43
C HIS A 586 -10.58 17.71 -11.87
N GLU A 587 -9.67 18.63 -12.25
CA GLU A 587 -8.30 18.29 -12.62
C GLU A 587 -7.56 17.61 -11.46
N THR A 588 -7.70 18.14 -10.23
CA THR A 588 -7.06 17.57 -9.04
C THR A 588 -7.60 16.19 -8.69
N LEU A 589 -8.91 16.00 -8.76
CA LEU A 589 -9.51 14.69 -8.56
C LEU A 589 -9.08 13.71 -9.65
N ARG A 590 -9.09 14.12 -10.93
CA ARG A 590 -8.61 13.29 -12.03
C ARG A 590 -7.16 12.86 -11.80
N ASP A 591 -6.29 13.81 -11.45
CA ASP A 591 -4.88 13.58 -11.19
C ASP A 591 -4.66 12.58 -10.04
N CYS A 592 -5.39 12.73 -8.94
CA CYS A 592 -5.35 11.76 -7.83
C CYS A 592 -5.87 10.37 -8.23
N LEU A 593 -6.99 10.32 -8.96
CA LEU A 593 -7.69 9.06 -9.30
C LEU A 593 -7.03 8.28 -10.43
N THR A 594 -6.25 8.94 -11.28
CA THR A 594 -5.70 8.35 -12.51
C THR A 594 -4.19 8.42 -12.62
N GLU A 595 -3.48 9.37 -12.01
CA GLU A 595 -2.01 9.36 -12.00
C GLU A 595 -1.47 8.70 -10.74
N ALA A 596 -1.85 9.20 -9.54
CA ALA A 596 -1.43 8.60 -8.27
C ALA A 596 -2.02 7.20 -8.04
N MET A 597 -3.20 6.97 -8.60
CA MET A 597 -3.98 5.74 -8.46
C MET A 597 -4.44 5.24 -9.83
N ASP A 598 -5.00 4.03 -9.85
CA ASP A 598 -5.62 3.46 -11.05
C ASP A 598 -7.09 3.10 -10.76
N LEU A 599 -7.96 4.10 -10.82
CA LEU A 599 -9.41 3.93 -10.65
C LEU A 599 -10.00 2.96 -11.68
N GLU A 600 -9.59 3.07 -12.95
CA GLU A 600 -10.18 2.29 -14.04
C GLU A 600 -9.73 0.83 -13.98
N GLY A 601 -8.46 0.58 -13.67
CA GLY A 601 -7.94 -0.76 -13.40
C GLY A 601 -8.61 -1.42 -12.20
N LEU A 602 -8.80 -0.69 -11.09
CA LEU A 602 -9.53 -1.24 -9.93
C LEU A 602 -11.00 -1.54 -10.29
N ARG A 603 -11.68 -0.64 -11.00
CA ARG A 603 -13.07 -0.86 -11.45
C ARG A 603 -13.17 -2.12 -12.31
N ALA A 604 -12.23 -2.30 -13.24
CA ALA A 604 -12.16 -3.50 -14.06
C ALA A 604 -11.92 -4.76 -13.23
N LEU A 605 -11.03 -4.70 -12.23
CA LEU A 605 -10.75 -5.82 -11.34
C LEU A 605 -11.97 -6.21 -10.49
N LEU A 606 -12.62 -5.24 -9.82
CA LEU A 606 -13.83 -5.51 -9.05
C LEU A 606 -14.93 -6.11 -9.93
N SER A 607 -15.07 -5.64 -11.17
CA SER A 607 -16.03 -6.22 -12.13
C SER A 607 -15.68 -7.66 -12.50
N ARG A 608 -14.39 -8.04 -12.53
CA ARG A 608 -13.96 -9.44 -12.75
C ARG A 608 -14.25 -10.31 -11.51
N ILE A 609 -14.05 -9.76 -10.30
CA ILE A 609 -14.38 -10.42 -9.04
C ILE A 609 -15.90 -10.69 -8.97
N GLU A 610 -16.75 -9.71 -9.28
CA GLU A 610 -18.21 -9.88 -9.31
C GLU A 610 -18.68 -10.95 -10.32
N ARG A 611 -17.96 -11.10 -11.43
CA ARG A 611 -18.22 -12.14 -12.45
C ARG A 611 -17.58 -13.50 -12.14
N ASN A 612 -16.93 -13.64 -10.98
CA ASN A 612 -16.16 -14.83 -10.58
C ASN A 612 -15.06 -15.23 -11.59
N GLU A 613 -14.49 -14.26 -12.30
CA GLU A 613 -13.36 -14.45 -13.24
C GLU A 613 -11.99 -14.42 -12.52
N VAL A 614 -11.98 -14.05 -11.23
CA VAL A 614 -10.82 -14.07 -10.35
C VAL A 614 -11.17 -14.93 -9.15
N ARG A 615 -10.32 -15.91 -8.84
CA ARG A 615 -10.45 -16.74 -7.64
C ARG A 615 -10.11 -15.89 -6.43
N CYS A 616 -11.04 -15.76 -5.50
CA CYS A 616 -10.83 -15.06 -4.23
C CYS A 616 -10.75 -16.07 -3.09
N LEU A 617 -9.69 -16.02 -2.29
CA LEU A 617 -9.49 -16.87 -1.11
C LEU A 617 -9.42 -16.01 0.14
N ALA A 618 -10.06 -16.44 1.21
CA ALA A 618 -9.98 -15.83 2.53
C ALA A 618 -9.34 -16.84 3.47
N ILE A 619 -8.25 -16.45 4.14
CA ILE A 619 -7.51 -17.34 5.03
C ILE A 619 -7.08 -16.62 6.30
N ASP A 620 -7.43 -17.20 7.44
CA ASP A 620 -6.88 -16.83 8.74
C ASP A 620 -5.58 -17.63 8.97
N THR A 621 -4.48 -16.94 9.27
CA THR A 621 -3.16 -17.54 9.52
C THR A 621 -2.69 -17.28 10.95
N PRO A 622 -1.92 -18.22 11.55
CA PRO A 622 -1.39 -18.01 12.90
C PRO A 622 -0.26 -16.98 12.94
N SER A 623 0.41 -16.78 11.81
CA SER A 623 1.50 -15.82 11.62
C SER A 623 1.48 -15.33 10.17
N PRO A 624 2.02 -14.14 9.90
CA PRO A 624 2.10 -13.60 8.55
C PRO A 624 2.77 -14.57 7.56
N SER A 625 2.18 -14.72 6.37
CA SER A 625 2.76 -15.48 5.27
C SER A 625 4.00 -14.79 4.68
N PRO A 626 4.90 -15.53 4.01
CA PRO A 626 6.06 -14.92 3.35
C PRO A 626 5.69 -13.77 2.40
N PHE A 627 4.60 -13.88 1.64
CA PHE A 627 4.15 -12.81 0.73
C PHE A 627 3.71 -11.53 1.46
N SER A 628 3.33 -11.62 2.74
CA SER A 628 2.89 -10.46 3.52
C SER A 628 4.04 -9.63 4.10
N HIS A 629 5.25 -10.20 4.24
CA HIS A 629 6.31 -9.54 5.01
C HIS A 629 6.78 -8.21 4.38
N GLU A 630 6.84 -8.09 3.04
CA GLU A 630 7.19 -6.81 2.39
C GLU A 630 6.03 -5.79 2.52
N ILE A 631 4.79 -6.25 2.47
CA ILE A 631 3.59 -5.41 2.67
C ILE A 631 3.57 -4.83 4.09
N LEU A 632 3.89 -5.64 5.09
CA LEU A 632 3.99 -5.22 6.50
C LEU A 632 5.17 -4.25 6.74
N ASN A 633 6.28 -4.45 6.03
CA ASN A 633 7.44 -3.55 6.04
C ASN A 633 7.35 -2.43 4.99
N ALA A 634 6.14 -2.05 4.58
CA ALA A 634 5.95 -1.02 3.57
C ALA A 634 6.78 0.24 3.87
N ASN A 635 7.35 0.80 2.80
CA ASN A 635 8.08 2.05 2.87
C ASN A 635 7.13 3.22 3.19
N PRO A 636 7.61 4.34 3.77
CA PRO A 636 6.76 5.45 4.17
C PRO A 636 5.86 6.03 3.07
N TYR A 637 6.33 6.03 1.82
CA TYR A 637 5.56 6.52 0.66
C TYR A 637 4.39 5.61 0.24
N ALA A 638 4.30 4.40 0.79
CA ALA A 638 3.25 3.43 0.52
C ALA A 638 2.07 3.55 1.51
N PHE A 639 2.22 4.36 2.55
CA PHE A 639 1.15 4.62 3.51
C PHE A 639 0.03 5.44 2.91
N LEU A 640 -1.19 5.15 3.34
CA LEU A 640 -2.39 5.80 2.83
C LEU A 640 -2.97 6.82 3.83
N ASP A 641 -2.37 6.91 5.01
CA ASP A 641 -2.76 7.69 6.18
C ASP A 641 -1.53 8.40 6.79
N ASP A 642 -1.77 9.35 7.70
CA ASP A 642 -0.73 10.19 8.31
C ASP A 642 -0.13 9.64 9.62
N ALA A 643 -0.43 8.39 10.00
CA ALA A 643 0.09 7.84 11.25
C ALA A 643 1.64 7.78 11.25
N PRO A 644 2.30 8.22 12.33
CA PRO A 644 3.75 8.14 12.49
C PRO A 644 4.31 6.73 12.31
N LEU A 645 5.60 6.62 11.97
CA LEU A 645 6.23 5.34 11.69
C LEU A 645 6.31 4.44 12.91
N GLU A 646 6.52 5.03 14.08
CA GLU A 646 6.71 4.39 15.39
C GLU A 646 5.41 3.79 15.93
N GLU A 647 4.26 4.36 15.54
CA GLU A 647 2.92 3.96 16.01
C GLU A 647 2.24 2.96 15.06
N ARG A 648 2.95 2.47 14.05
CA ARG A 648 2.38 1.57 13.03
C ARG A 648 2.27 0.15 13.54
N ARG A 649 1.03 -0.32 13.73
CA ARG A 649 0.73 -1.69 14.17
C ARG A 649 1.29 -2.76 13.23
N ALA A 650 1.24 -2.51 11.92
CA ALA A 650 1.77 -3.44 10.92
C ALA A 650 3.29 -3.71 11.07
N ARG A 651 4.07 -2.77 11.61
CA ARG A 651 5.51 -2.96 11.84
C ARG A 651 5.83 -3.63 13.18
N ALA A 652 4.88 -3.66 14.10
CA ALA A 652 4.98 -4.40 15.36
C ALA A 652 4.70 -5.90 15.20
N VAL A 653 4.44 -6.37 13.97
CA VAL A 653 4.25 -7.80 13.70
C VAL A 653 5.60 -8.49 13.63
N GLU A 654 5.85 -9.42 14.56
CA GLU A 654 7.01 -10.30 14.52
C GLU A 654 7.02 -11.19 13.27
N MET A 655 8.16 -11.22 12.58
CA MET A 655 8.37 -12.04 11.37
C MET A 655 9.31 -13.21 11.69
N ARG A 656 8.87 -14.45 11.46
CA ARG A 656 9.70 -15.63 11.69
C ARG A 656 10.75 -15.85 10.60
N ARG A 657 11.80 -16.60 10.95
CA ARG A 657 12.68 -17.29 9.99
C ARG A 657 12.00 -18.57 9.50
N ALA A 658 12.32 -19.00 8.28
CA ALA A 658 11.84 -20.25 7.71
C ALA A 658 12.15 -21.42 8.68
N LEU A 659 11.11 -22.19 9.01
CA LEU A 659 11.19 -23.38 9.86
C LEU A 659 11.64 -24.60 9.04
N PRO A 660 12.21 -25.64 9.68
CA PRO A 660 12.56 -26.89 9.02
C PRO A 660 11.35 -27.52 8.29
N PRO A 661 11.56 -28.20 7.15
CA PRO A 661 10.48 -28.75 6.31
C PRO A 661 9.50 -29.67 7.03
N GLU A 662 9.95 -30.35 8.09
CA GLU A 662 9.19 -31.34 8.88
C GLU A 662 8.08 -30.69 9.72
N LEU A 663 8.30 -29.47 10.25
CA LEU A 663 7.31 -28.67 10.98
C LEU A 663 6.47 -27.78 10.06
N ALA A 664 6.85 -27.70 8.79
CA ALA A 664 6.24 -26.81 7.82
C ALA A 664 4.89 -27.34 7.30
N GLN A 665 4.64 -28.65 7.31
CA GLN A 665 3.36 -29.21 6.84
C GLN A 665 2.16 -28.83 7.74
N GLU A 666 2.41 -28.38 8.98
CA GLU A 666 1.39 -28.09 10.00
C GLU A 666 0.96 -26.60 10.05
N MET A 667 1.68 -25.67 9.39
CA MET A 667 1.64 -24.22 9.70
C MET A 667 0.40 -23.43 9.24
N GLY A 668 -0.64 -24.09 8.74
CA GLY A 668 -1.89 -23.42 8.43
C GLY A 668 -2.75 -23.24 9.67
N ALA A 669 -2.90 -24.32 10.45
CA ALA A 669 -3.95 -24.50 11.45
C ALA A 669 -3.49 -24.13 12.86
N LEU A 670 -4.48 -23.85 13.72
CA LEU A 670 -4.24 -23.69 15.15
C LEU A 670 -3.86 -25.05 15.74
N ASP A 671 -2.91 -25.05 16.68
CA ASP A 671 -2.47 -26.27 17.33
C ASP A 671 -3.61 -26.82 18.20
N PRO A 672 -4.09 -28.07 17.96
CA PRO A 672 -5.14 -28.69 18.77
C PRO A 672 -4.81 -28.72 20.27
N GLN A 673 -3.54 -28.86 20.65
CA GLN A 673 -3.12 -28.82 22.05
C GLN A 673 -3.24 -27.41 22.62
N ALA A 674 -2.89 -26.39 21.85
CA ALA A 674 -3.09 -24.99 22.24
C ALA A 674 -4.58 -24.65 22.40
N ILE A 675 -5.45 -25.15 21.51
CA ILE A 675 -6.91 -24.98 21.62
C ILE A 675 -7.41 -25.60 22.93
N ALA A 676 -7.09 -26.88 23.18
CA ALA A 676 -7.53 -27.60 24.36
C ALA A 676 -7.06 -26.91 25.65
N ALA A 677 -5.78 -26.52 25.71
CA ALA A 677 -5.21 -25.88 26.90
C ALA A 677 -5.82 -24.49 27.18
N VAL A 678 -6.12 -23.69 26.15
CA VAL A 678 -6.79 -22.39 26.35
C VAL A 678 -8.24 -22.57 26.75
N ALA A 679 -8.95 -23.55 26.17
CA ALA A 679 -10.32 -23.86 26.54
C ALA A 679 -10.40 -24.32 28.01
N GLU A 680 -9.48 -25.19 28.45
CA GLU A 680 -9.39 -25.63 29.85
C GLU A 680 -9.10 -24.47 30.82
N GLU A 681 -8.20 -23.56 30.46
CA GLU A 681 -7.88 -22.39 31.28
C GLU A 681 -8.96 -21.30 31.27
N ALA A 682 -9.77 -21.23 30.22
CA ALA A 682 -10.89 -20.30 30.13
C ALA A 682 -12.13 -20.80 30.87
N TRP A 683 -12.23 -22.12 31.06
CA TRP A 683 -13.32 -22.72 31.81
C TRP A 683 -13.25 -22.33 33.28
N PRO A 684 -14.37 -21.93 33.92
CA PRO A 684 -14.38 -21.56 35.33
C PRO A 684 -13.88 -22.70 36.22
N VAL A 685 -12.85 -22.42 37.01
CA VAL A 685 -12.34 -23.33 38.04
C VAL A 685 -13.16 -23.12 39.30
N VAL A 686 -13.89 -24.15 39.73
CA VAL A 686 -14.79 -24.09 40.90
C VAL A 686 -14.30 -25.04 41.98
N ARG A 687 -13.77 -24.48 43.06
CA ARG A 687 -13.20 -25.21 44.22
C ARG A 687 -13.98 -24.98 45.51
N ASP A 688 -14.80 -23.95 45.54
CA ASP A 688 -15.65 -23.59 46.67
C ASP A 688 -16.98 -22.96 46.20
N PRO A 689 -17.93 -22.71 47.13
CA PRO A 689 -19.21 -22.10 46.78
C PRO A 689 -19.12 -20.69 46.18
N ASP A 690 -18.09 -19.90 46.51
CA ASP A 690 -17.96 -18.53 46.02
C ASP A 690 -17.49 -18.53 44.55
N GLU A 691 -16.56 -19.40 44.19
CA GLU A 691 -16.16 -19.61 42.79
C GLU A 691 -17.30 -20.16 41.93
N LEU A 692 -18.16 -21.02 42.47
CA LEU A 692 -19.37 -21.46 41.78
C LEU A 692 -20.32 -20.28 41.52
N HIS A 693 -20.47 -19.38 42.49
CA HIS A 693 -21.30 -18.20 42.33
C HIS A 693 -20.78 -17.29 41.21
N ASP A 694 -19.48 -17.01 41.19
CA ASP A 694 -18.84 -16.20 40.14
C ASP A 694 -18.98 -16.86 38.75
N ALA A 695 -18.86 -18.19 38.67
CA ALA A 695 -19.10 -18.92 37.43
C ALA A 695 -20.55 -18.77 36.93
N LEU A 696 -21.54 -18.82 37.84
CA LEU A 696 -22.95 -18.60 37.50
C LEU A 696 -23.25 -17.14 37.10
N LEU A 697 -22.57 -16.16 37.71
CA LEU A 697 -22.67 -14.75 37.31
C LEU A 697 -22.15 -14.52 35.89
N THR A 698 -21.11 -15.26 35.49
CA THR A 698 -20.45 -15.18 34.18
C THR A 698 -21.22 -15.93 33.09
N LEU A 699 -21.62 -17.19 33.34
CA LEU A 699 -22.30 -18.04 32.36
C LEU A 699 -23.80 -17.73 32.24
N LEU A 700 -24.38 -17.07 33.25
CA LEU A 700 -25.81 -16.73 33.43
C LEU A 700 -26.75 -17.95 33.56
N TRP A 701 -26.44 -19.07 32.91
CA TRP A 701 -27.17 -20.32 32.92
C TRP A 701 -26.19 -21.49 32.83
N ALA A 702 -26.27 -22.44 33.76
CA ALA A 702 -25.43 -23.63 33.76
C ALA A 702 -26.30 -24.90 33.88
N PRO A 703 -26.49 -25.67 32.80
CA PRO A 703 -27.20 -26.95 32.86
C PRO A 703 -26.42 -27.98 33.70
N ASP A 704 -27.11 -28.74 34.56
CA ASP A 704 -26.50 -29.73 35.47
C ASP A 704 -25.57 -30.72 34.73
N GLN A 705 -25.95 -31.09 33.50
CA GLN A 705 -25.21 -32.05 32.67
C GLN A 705 -23.88 -31.49 32.16
N ALA A 706 -23.76 -30.18 31.99
CA ALA A 706 -22.53 -29.54 31.52
C ALA A 706 -21.51 -29.37 32.65
N VAL A 707 -21.96 -29.34 33.91
CA VAL A 707 -21.13 -29.03 35.10
C VAL A 707 -21.39 -29.98 36.28
N PRO A 708 -21.31 -31.31 36.09
CA PRO A 708 -21.72 -32.28 37.12
C PRO A 708 -20.89 -32.19 38.41
N THR A 709 -19.62 -31.78 38.31
CA THR A 709 -18.69 -31.67 39.45
C THR A 709 -18.99 -30.51 40.39
N TRP A 710 -19.72 -29.50 39.92
CA TRP A 710 -20.05 -28.29 40.68
C TRP A 710 -21.22 -28.52 41.66
N ALA A 711 -22.00 -29.58 41.46
CA ALA A 711 -23.21 -29.87 42.24
C ALA A 711 -22.97 -29.99 43.75
N GLN A 712 -21.75 -30.35 44.17
CA GLN A 712 -21.37 -30.46 45.58
C GLN A 712 -21.39 -29.12 46.33
N TYR A 713 -21.19 -27.98 45.64
CA TYR A 713 -21.14 -26.65 46.25
C TYR A 713 -22.49 -25.93 46.23
N LEU A 714 -23.42 -26.38 45.38
CA LEU A 714 -24.74 -25.79 45.19
C LEU A 714 -25.60 -25.68 46.47
N PRO A 715 -25.63 -26.67 47.40
CA PRO A 715 -26.46 -26.59 48.60
C PRO A 715 -26.15 -25.36 49.48
N ALA A 716 -24.87 -24.98 49.58
CA ALA A 716 -24.44 -23.81 50.34
C ALA A 716 -24.94 -22.49 49.71
N LEU A 717 -24.97 -22.42 48.38
CA LEU A 717 -25.49 -21.26 47.65
C LEU A 717 -27.01 -21.14 47.77
N ILE A 718 -27.74 -22.26 47.69
CA ILE A 718 -29.19 -22.26 47.89
C ILE A 718 -29.53 -21.83 49.32
N GLN A 719 -28.81 -22.35 50.34
CA GLN A 719 -29.03 -21.99 51.73
C GLN A 719 -28.79 -20.50 52.01
N THR A 720 -27.83 -19.89 51.31
CA THR A 720 -27.53 -18.46 51.40
C THR A 720 -28.35 -17.59 50.43
N GLY A 721 -29.23 -18.20 49.63
CA GLY A 721 -30.09 -17.50 48.67
C GLY A 721 -29.37 -16.95 47.44
N ARG A 722 -28.15 -17.40 47.15
CA ARG A 722 -27.28 -16.90 46.07
C ARG A 722 -27.41 -17.65 44.75
N ALA A 723 -28.06 -18.81 44.74
CA ALA A 723 -28.36 -19.55 43.52
C ALA A 723 -29.77 -20.15 43.56
N ILE A 724 -30.37 -20.26 42.38
CA ILE A 724 -31.66 -20.90 42.16
C ILE A 724 -31.52 -22.06 41.17
N VAL A 725 -32.36 -23.07 41.37
CA VAL A 725 -32.45 -24.23 40.50
C VAL A 725 -33.73 -24.13 39.69
N ILE A 726 -33.60 -24.27 38.37
CA ILE A 726 -34.74 -24.27 37.46
C ILE A 726 -34.68 -25.50 36.55
N GLY A 727 -35.84 -26.03 36.19
CA GLY A 727 -36.04 -27.01 35.14
C GLY A 727 -36.58 -26.31 33.90
N VAL A 728 -35.89 -26.47 32.78
CA VAL A 728 -36.28 -25.94 31.48
C VAL A 728 -36.63 -27.09 30.54
N ARG A 729 -37.53 -26.85 29.60
CA ARG A 729 -37.92 -27.86 28.60
C ARG A 729 -37.32 -27.49 27.25
N GLY A 730 -36.44 -28.33 26.71
CA GLY A 730 -35.88 -28.15 25.36
C GLY A 730 -35.90 -29.46 24.59
N ALA A 731 -36.24 -29.39 23.30
CA ALA A 731 -36.34 -30.54 22.40
C ALA A 731 -37.14 -31.75 22.96
N GLY A 732 -38.10 -31.51 23.85
CA GLY A 732 -38.93 -32.55 24.48
C GLY A 732 -38.37 -33.16 25.77
N VAL A 733 -37.15 -32.80 26.19
CA VAL A 733 -36.49 -33.27 27.43
C VAL A 733 -36.49 -32.16 28.48
N GLU A 734 -36.72 -32.53 29.75
CA GLU A 734 -36.62 -31.60 30.89
C GLU A 734 -35.17 -31.59 31.37
N VAL A 735 -34.50 -30.43 31.23
CA VAL A 735 -33.12 -30.21 31.64
C VAL A 735 -33.13 -29.34 32.90
N ARG A 736 -32.45 -29.82 33.95
CA ARG A 736 -32.24 -29.04 35.18
C ARG A 736 -30.95 -28.24 35.06
N GLY A 737 -30.95 -27.03 35.58
CA GLY A 737 -29.77 -26.16 35.62
C GLY A 737 -29.86 -25.10 36.71
N TRP A 738 -28.79 -24.32 36.83
CA TRP A 738 -28.59 -23.34 37.91
C TRP A 738 -28.40 -21.94 37.35
N VAL A 739 -28.89 -20.96 38.12
CA VAL A 739 -28.77 -19.52 37.83
C VAL A 739 -28.42 -18.81 39.13
N ALA A 740 -27.53 -17.81 39.08
CA ALA A 740 -27.28 -16.94 40.22
C ALA A 740 -28.54 -16.09 40.51
N THR A 741 -28.90 -15.89 41.77
CA THR A 741 -30.14 -15.19 42.14
C THR A 741 -30.20 -13.76 41.56
N GLU A 742 -29.06 -13.09 41.45
CA GLU A 742 -28.84 -11.77 40.85
C GLU A 742 -29.19 -11.72 39.36
N ARG A 743 -29.11 -12.88 38.69
CA ARG A 743 -29.41 -13.10 37.26
C ARG A 743 -30.82 -13.65 37.03
N ALA A 744 -31.64 -13.82 38.07
CA ALA A 744 -32.96 -14.46 37.97
C ALA A 744 -33.93 -13.79 36.97
N GLY A 745 -33.75 -12.48 36.69
CA GLY A 745 -34.51 -11.75 35.68
C GLY A 745 -34.37 -12.29 34.25
N LEU A 746 -33.30 -13.05 33.96
CA LEU A 746 -33.09 -13.71 32.68
C LEU A 746 -34.09 -14.84 32.42
N VAL A 747 -34.44 -15.59 33.47
CA VAL A 747 -35.22 -16.84 33.35
C VAL A 747 -36.57 -16.65 32.66
N PRO A 748 -37.45 -15.71 33.07
CA PRO A 748 -38.75 -15.54 32.40
C PRO A 748 -38.64 -15.04 30.96
N LEU A 749 -37.54 -14.38 30.60
CA LEU A 749 -37.31 -13.88 29.24
C LEU A 749 -36.84 -14.99 28.29
N VAL A 750 -35.88 -15.80 28.75
CA VAL A 750 -35.25 -16.84 27.93
C VAL A 750 -36.04 -18.15 27.98
N PHE A 751 -36.55 -18.51 29.16
CA PHE A 751 -37.26 -19.77 29.43
C PHE A 751 -38.63 -19.51 30.08
N PRO A 752 -39.66 -19.09 29.31
CA PRO A 752 -40.97 -18.73 29.84
C PRO A 752 -41.68 -19.88 30.58
N GLU A 753 -41.38 -21.12 30.21
CA GLU A 753 -41.96 -22.35 30.79
C GLU A 753 -41.10 -22.95 31.92
N ALA A 754 -40.08 -22.23 32.40
CA ALA A 754 -39.19 -22.74 33.43
C ALA A 754 -39.93 -23.04 34.73
N LYS A 755 -39.66 -24.21 35.33
CA LYS A 755 -40.18 -24.63 36.63
C LYS A 755 -39.10 -24.48 37.69
N GLY A 756 -39.37 -23.75 38.76
CA GLY A 756 -38.43 -23.56 39.86
C GLY A 756 -38.83 -22.36 40.69
N GLY A 757 -38.40 -22.30 41.94
CA GLY A 757 -38.73 -21.20 42.86
C GLY A 757 -38.02 -19.90 42.46
N LEU A 758 -38.57 -19.17 41.50
CA LEU A 758 -38.10 -17.83 41.14
C LEU A 758 -38.43 -16.86 42.28
N PRO A 759 -37.45 -16.10 42.80
CA PRO A 759 -37.68 -15.13 43.85
C PRO A 759 -38.55 -13.97 43.32
N THR A 760 -39.52 -13.53 44.13
CA THR A 760 -40.52 -12.51 43.74
C THR A 760 -39.90 -11.13 43.51
N ALA A 761 -38.78 -10.82 44.18
CA ALA A 761 -37.99 -9.61 43.97
C ALA A 761 -36.57 -9.83 44.48
N VAL A 762 -35.57 -9.46 43.68
CA VAL A 762 -34.15 -9.52 44.04
C VAL A 762 -33.60 -8.08 44.02
N PRO A 763 -33.28 -7.48 45.18
CA PRO A 763 -32.71 -6.14 45.24
C PRO A 763 -31.38 -6.06 44.48
N GLY A 764 -31.26 -5.12 43.53
CA GLY A 764 -30.04 -4.97 42.73
C GLY A 764 -29.87 -6.01 41.62
N ALA A 765 -30.91 -6.80 41.29
CA ALA A 765 -30.87 -7.71 40.15
C ALA A 765 -30.60 -6.97 38.85
N GLU A 766 -29.77 -7.58 38.01
CA GLU A 766 -29.44 -7.02 36.72
C GLU A 766 -30.65 -7.11 35.77
N THR A 767 -30.97 -5.99 35.14
CA THR A 767 -32.10 -5.88 34.20
C THR A 767 -31.63 -6.17 32.78
N PHE A 768 -32.41 -6.97 32.06
CA PHE A 768 -32.24 -7.22 30.63
C PHE A 768 -33.30 -6.43 29.87
N GLU A 769 -32.93 -5.84 28.73
CA GLU A 769 -33.86 -5.02 27.95
C GLU A 769 -34.96 -5.87 27.31
N ASP A 770 -34.59 -7.00 26.70
CA ASP A 770 -35.50 -7.94 26.08
C ASP A 770 -34.93 -9.38 26.07
N ARG A 771 -35.68 -10.32 25.47
CA ARG A 771 -35.26 -11.72 25.30
C ARG A 771 -33.97 -11.83 24.47
N THR A 772 -33.77 -10.95 23.50
CA THR A 772 -32.60 -10.97 22.61
C THR A 772 -31.33 -10.59 23.37
N ASP A 773 -31.38 -9.53 24.18
CA ASP A 773 -30.27 -9.10 25.03
C ASP A 773 -29.91 -10.15 26.07
N ALA A 774 -30.92 -10.80 26.68
CA ALA A 774 -30.69 -11.88 27.64
C ALA A 774 -29.96 -13.08 27.01
N ILE A 775 -30.38 -13.52 25.82
CA ILE A 775 -29.72 -14.61 25.08
C ILE A 775 -28.32 -14.19 24.64
N ARG A 776 -28.15 -12.95 24.15
CA ARG A 776 -26.86 -12.40 23.74
C ARG A 776 -25.82 -12.43 24.87
N ARG A 777 -26.18 -11.97 26.07
CA ARG A 777 -25.28 -11.95 27.23
C ARG A 777 -24.95 -13.35 27.75
N MET A 778 -25.93 -14.27 27.73
CA MET A 778 -25.69 -15.67 28.08
C MET A 778 -24.73 -16.34 27.09
N VAL A 779 -24.95 -16.17 25.78
CA VAL A 779 -24.04 -16.67 24.74
C VAL A 779 -22.66 -16.05 24.90
N GLN A 780 -22.56 -14.74 25.18
CA GLN A 780 -21.28 -14.06 25.45
C GLN A 780 -20.52 -14.74 26.59
N GLY A 781 -21.15 -14.93 27.75
CA GLY A 781 -20.51 -15.57 28.91
C GLY A 781 -19.97 -16.96 28.60
N TRP A 782 -20.71 -17.76 27.83
CA TRP A 782 -20.26 -19.08 27.39
C TRP A 782 -19.14 -19.03 26.36
N MET A 783 -19.17 -18.10 25.41
CA MET A 783 -18.11 -17.91 24.42
C MET A 783 -16.78 -17.50 25.09
N GLU A 784 -16.84 -16.72 26.16
CA GLU A 784 -15.67 -16.32 26.96
C GLU A 784 -15.03 -17.50 27.73
N SER A 785 -15.70 -18.67 27.80
CA SER A 785 -15.28 -19.82 28.61
C SER A 785 -15.05 -21.14 27.85
N THR A 786 -15.55 -21.32 26.62
CA THR A 786 -15.60 -22.66 25.98
C THR A 786 -14.58 -22.91 24.86
N GLY A 787 -13.95 -21.88 24.30
CA GLY A 787 -13.10 -22.01 23.10
C GLY A 787 -13.91 -22.13 21.80
N PRO A 788 -13.29 -22.57 20.67
CA PRO A 788 -13.99 -22.77 19.41
C PRO A 788 -15.17 -23.76 19.53
N THR A 789 -16.35 -23.37 19.05
CA THR A 789 -17.59 -24.19 19.08
C THR A 789 -18.48 -23.87 17.88
N THR A 790 -19.38 -24.79 17.50
CA THR A 790 -20.43 -24.51 16.51
C THR A 790 -21.69 -23.92 17.16
N ALA A 791 -22.55 -23.28 16.35
CA ALA A 791 -23.83 -22.74 16.84
C ALA A 791 -24.77 -23.87 17.29
N GLU A 792 -24.72 -25.01 16.62
CA GLU A 792 -25.48 -26.22 16.93
C GLU A 792 -25.08 -26.81 18.29
N GLU A 793 -23.77 -27.00 18.54
CA GLU A 793 -23.26 -27.50 19.82
C GLU A 793 -23.60 -26.55 20.98
N LEU A 794 -23.49 -25.24 20.76
CA LEU A 794 -23.80 -24.25 21.79
C LEU A 794 -25.30 -24.19 22.07
N ALA A 795 -26.15 -24.30 21.04
CA ALA A 795 -27.60 -24.37 21.20
C ALA A 795 -28.05 -25.63 21.96
N GLU A 796 -27.44 -26.78 21.67
CA GLU A 796 -27.69 -28.03 22.40
C GLU A 796 -27.28 -27.90 23.87
N ARG A 797 -26.07 -27.38 24.14
CA ARG A 797 -25.57 -27.15 25.51
C ARG A 797 -26.45 -26.20 26.29
N LEU A 798 -26.91 -25.09 25.69
CA LEU A 798 -27.71 -24.08 26.37
C LEU A 798 -29.21 -24.39 26.43
N VAL A 799 -29.67 -25.44 25.75
CA VAL A 799 -31.09 -25.79 25.64
C VAL A 799 -31.88 -24.66 24.94
N LEU A 800 -31.30 -24.11 23.88
CA LEU A 800 -31.86 -23.02 23.08
C LEU A 800 -32.09 -23.45 21.63
N SER A 801 -32.81 -22.63 20.87
CA SER A 801 -32.90 -22.83 19.42
C SER A 801 -31.61 -22.38 18.73
N VAL A 802 -31.20 -23.08 17.68
CA VAL A 802 -30.03 -22.70 16.84
C VAL A 802 -30.22 -21.29 16.26
N SER A 803 -31.46 -20.91 15.94
CA SER A 803 -31.79 -19.57 15.44
C SER A 803 -31.51 -18.46 16.46
N ASP A 804 -31.86 -18.68 17.73
CA ASP A 804 -31.64 -17.71 18.80
C ASP A 804 -30.13 -17.54 19.07
N VAL A 805 -29.38 -18.65 19.14
CA VAL A 805 -27.93 -18.65 19.33
C VAL A 805 -27.21 -18.01 18.14
N SER A 806 -27.60 -18.34 16.91
CA SER A 806 -27.02 -17.74 15.70
C SER A 806 -27.24 -16.23 15.65
N THR A 807 -28.43 -15.76 16.03
CA THR A 807 -28.74 -14.32 16.09
C THR A 807 -27.86 -13.61 17.13
N ALA A 808 -27.69 -14.21 18.31
CA ALA A 808 -26.79 -13.68 19.34
C ALA A 808 -25.33 -13.64 18.86
N LEU A 809 -24.82 -14.72 18.25
CA LEU A 809 -23.46 -14.77 17.71
C LEU A 809 -23.20 -13.71 16.64
N LEU A 810 -24.16 -13.44 15.76
CA LEU A 810 -24.07 -12.36 14.76
C LEU A 810 -24.05 -10.95 15.40
N GLN A 811 -24.81 -10.73 16.47
CA GLN A 811 -24.74 -9.48 17.23
C GLN A 811 -23.38 -9.31 17.92
N LEU A 812 -22.86 -10.39 18.51
CA LEU A 812 -21.53 -10.40 19.13
C LEU A 812 -20.41 -10.17 18.11
N GLU A 813 -20.51 -10.73 16.90
CA GLU A 813 -19.60 -10.47 15.78
C GLU A 813 -19.61 -8.99 15.41
N THR A 814 -20.78 -8.38 15.30
CA THR A 814 -20.91 -6.94 14.97
C THR A 814 -20.23 -6.05 16.03
N SER A 815 -20.19 -6.49 17.28
CA SER A 815 -19.52 -5.79 18.39
C SER A 815 -18.01 -6.08 18.53
N GLY A 816 -17.46 -7.02 17.74
CA GLY A 816 -16.04 -7.38 17.78
C GLY A 816 -15.67 -8.48 18.79
N GLN A 817 -16.64 -9.03 19.55
CA GLN A 817 -16.36 -9.94 20.66
C GLN A 817 -16.03 -11.36 20.20
N VAL A 818 -16.73 -11.86 19.18
CA VAL A 818 -16.51 -13.20 18.61
C VAL A 818 -16.07 -13.10 17.17
N LEU A 819 -15.33 -14.12 16.72
CA LEU A 819 -14.91 -14.33 15.34
C LEU A 819 -15.48 -15.65 14.84
N ARG A 820 -15.94 -15.66 13.59
CA ARG A 820 -16.37 -16.88 12.90
C ARG A 820 -15.30 -17.36 11.92
N GLY A 821 -15.10 -18.67 11.83
CA GLY A 821 -14.08 -19.29 10.99
C GLY A 821 -14.06 -20.81 11.09
N HIS A 822 -12.93 -21.41 10.70
CA HIS A 822 -12.66 -22.84 10.85
C HIS A 822 -11.33 -22.99 11.61
N PHE A 823 -11.40 -23.36 12.88
CA PHE A 823 -10.31 -23.29 13.84
C PHE A 823 -9.75 -24.67 14.22
N THR A 824 -10.59 -25.71 14.34
CA THR A 824 -10.20 -27.01 14.94
C THR A 824 -9.70 -28.09 13.96
N LEU A 825 -10.11 -28.10 12.68
CA LEU A 825 -9.81 -29.20 11.76
C LEU A 825 -8.57 -28.95 10.86
N HIS A 826 -7.65 -29.92 10.87
CA HIS A 826 -6.33 -29.88 10.23
C HIS A 826 -6.35 -30.02 8.70
N ALA A 827 -7.39 -30.63 8.10
CA ALA A 827 -7.36 -31.09 6.70
C ALA A 827 -8.53 -30.62 5.80
N SER A 828 -9.49 -29.84 6.32
CA SER A 828 -10.76 -29.54 5.64
C SER A 828 -10.98 -28.07 5.27
N ARG A 829 -9.92 -27.28 5.10
CA ARG A 829 -10.01 -25.86 4.65
C ARG A 829 -10.67 -25.67 3.27
N PHE A 830 -10.96 -26.77 2.56
CA PHE A 830 -11.57 -26.79 1.24
C PHE A 830 -12.83 -27.69 1.17
N THR A 831 -13.30 -28.25 2.28
CA THR A 831 -14.55 -29.02 2.34
C THR A 831 -15.58 -28.29 3.21
N ASN A 832 -16.85 -28.50 2.88
CA ASN A 832 -18.02 -27.76 3.32
C ASN A 832 -18.41 -28.06 4.80
N ASP A 833 -17.46 -27.92 5.73
CA ASP A 833 -17.65 -28.18 7.16
C ASP A 833 -18.40 -27.03 7.87
N ALA A 834 -18.96 -27.31 9.05
CA ALA A 834 -19.71 -26.36 9.85
C ALA A 834 -18.83 -25.17 10.31
N VAL A 835 -19.40 -23.97 10.35
CA VAL A 835 -18.73 -22.73 10.76
C VAL A 835 -18.59 -22.71 12.28
N GLU A 836 -17.37 -22.50 12.77
CA GLU A 836 -17.06 -22.37 14.19
C GLU A 836 -17.02 -20.90 14.61
N TRP A 837 -17.28 -20.67 15.88
CA TRP A 837 -17.24 -19.38 16.56
C TRP A 837 -16.27 -19.46 17.73
N CYS A 838 -15.49 -18.41 17.96
CA CYS A 838 -14.60 -18.32 19.11
C CYS A 838 -14.58 -16.89 19.64
N ASP A 839 -14.52 -16.73 20.97
CA ASP A 839 -14.19 -15.45 21.60
C ASP A 839 -12.83 -14.95 21.10
N ARG A 840 -12.76 -13.67 20.78
CA ARG A 840 -11.59 -13.03 20.18
C ARG A 840 -10.37 -13.13 21.10
N ARG A 841 -10.53 -12.93 22.41
CA ARG A 841 -9.44 -12.96 23.39
C ARG A 841 -8.92 -14.37 23.58
N LEU A 842 -9.81 -15.37 23.63
CA LEU A 842 -9.41 -16.78 23.64
C LEU A 842 -8.68 -17.15 22.36
N LEU A 843 -9.20 -16.75 21.20
CA LEU A 843 -8.57 -17.02 19.91
C LEU A 843 -7.15 -16.41 19.86
N ALA A 844 -6.98 -15.16 20.26
CA ALA A 844 -5.66 -14.52 20.35
C ALA A 844 -4.69 -15.27 21.29
N ARG A 845 -5.18 -15.84 22.41
CA ARG A 845 -4.36 -16.70 23.30
C ARG A 845 -3.98 -18.02 22.61
N ILE A 846 -4.91 -18.66 21.90
CA ILE A 846 -4.66 -19.90 21.14
C ILE A 846 -3.60 -19.62 20.07
N HIS A 847 -3.72 -18.52 19.33
CA HIS A 847 -2.73 -18.07 18.35
C HIS A 847 -1.36 -17.88 19.00
N ARG A 848 -1.26 -17.13 20.11
CA ARG A 848 0.01 -16.91 20.82
C ARG A 848 0.65 -18.21 21.32
N ARG A 849 -0.14 -19.17 21.80
CA ARG A 849 0.36 -20.49 22.22
C ARG A 849 0.78 -21.35 21.05
N THR A 850 0.00 -21.37 19.98
CA THR A 850 0.36 -22.05 18.73
C THR A 850 1.69 -21.49 18.20
N VAL A 851 1.86 -20.17 18.24
CA VAL A 851 3.13 -19.51 17.87
C VAL A 851 4.24 -19.88 18.84
N GLY A 852 3.97 -19.92 20.15
CA GLY A 852 4.95 -20.23 21.19
C GLY A 852 5.41 -21.69 21.21
N ALA A 853 4.56 -22.65 20.88
CA ALA A 853 4.91 -24.06 20.75
C ALA A 853 5.78 -24.34 19.51
N LEU A 854 5.66 -23.48 18.49
CA LEU A 854 6.50 -23.51 17.30
C LEU A 854 7.85 -22.79 17.50
N ARG A 855 8.12 -22.21 18.67
CA ARG A 855 9.42 -21.64 19.07
C ARG A 855 10.21 -22.67 19.87
#